data_AF-A0A7L7KYC2-F1
#
_entry.id   AF-A0A7L7KYC2-F1
#
_cell.length_a   1.000
_cell.length_b   1.000
_cell.length_c   1.000
_cell.angle_alpha   90.00
_cell.angle_beta   90.00
_cell.angle_gamma   90.00
#
_symmetry.space_group_name_H-M   'P 1'
#
loop_
_entity.id
_entity.type
_entity.pdbx_description
1 polymer ?
#
loop_
_entity_poly.entity_id
_entity_poly.type
_entity_poly.pdbx_seq_one_letter_code
_entity_poly.pdbx_strand_id
1 'polypeptide(L)'
;MKKIKMIALTGILLSSTILGANTTVAQASSNKALSVDKTEIANNVIQVINELLNSSSTASNVNSQMKFSDLEDGQTMYAAPIFGQKTDTQFDNVLQGELNVVDSNEQLVPMTTSNKDSNGFPKTVKYTLNGVTKTVTVDYNFAKPIVSFTNNSQIMNFKDGDTGIENTAENSDVKAISSNGADANGKENTATVSGTMSSDGKTVTFTPKDNYITGIKAERTVNTYTAPNWTKIKNSVGGTVNDLNDLNDIGMLNDNGNMYLLNTINSKNSEDGKTATFDYKATAIDTAGNTVKDAISGEPITYTSGNQTINIDSSTVHPVITFKDKNSGNVVYTAFPKDKTTFTTEDVEGLLPEKSGYALSGNYGDFTATSNNNKQTYYVTKSADTTVNYIDITTGNNVGSEELQGNEGTSAVLTNVPENYKLVNQSDILQNLSSLTPSKNIYVKPKADSNSLNYTVTFRDKTTGKVVGTESKGTGDFGSYIGVTAPDGYALATVIDHGFILLKNDQKVTKYVVAADTPYNISYVDQDTGEEVGTQSGKGANESKIVLKAPTGYAFVNADDINYTIDKDTPTSTVYVQKSDQTVDNIVSGYPHNGNIKIYDGNGKLNDDVVLSEGSSWIIDKTVTINGAEYYRVATNEYVKASDVYKYTPLQTVAVTNGTNVTPVYNSKGQLIIDRALDVNTPWYTDRSATIRGKKMYRVATDEWIKASDSTLR
;
A
#
# COMPACT_ATOMS: atom_id res chain seq x y z
N MET A 1 8.16 -43.86 -32.02
CA MET A 1 6.93 -43.12 -32.40
C MET A 1 5.77 -44.10 -32.54
N LYS A 2 4.94 -44.21 -31.51
CA LYS A 2 3.64 -44.90 -31.57
C LYS A 2 2.64 -44.03 -30.82
N LYS A 3 1.58 -43.62 -31.51
CA LYS A 3 0.40 -42.94 -30.97
C LYS A 3 -0.22 -43.84 -29.90
N ILE A 4 -0.46 -43.31 -28.70
CA ILE A 4 -1.39 -43.93 -27.75
C ILE A 4 -2.66 -43.07 -27.74
N LYS A 5 -3.75 -43.75 -28.07
CA LYS A 5 -5.11 -43.24 -28.21
C LYS A 5 -5.62 -42.75 -26.85
N MET A 6 -6.35 -41.64 -26.86
CA MET A 6 -7.40 -41.36 -25.89
C MET A 6 -8.30 -42.60 -25.77
N ILE A 7 -8.37 -43.16 -24.57
CA ILE A 7 -9.47 -44.00 -24.15
C ILE A 7 -10.12 -43.22 -23.02
N ALA A 8 -11.32 -42.72 -23.30
CA ALA A 8 -12.27 -42.34 -22.27
C ALA A 8 -12.55 -43.61 -21.44
N LEU A 9 -12.21 -43.58 -20.15
CA LEU A 9 -12.61 -44.63 -19.23
C LEU A 9 -13.74 -44.09 -18.36
N THR A 10 -14.94 -44.24 -18.90
CA THR A 10 -16.17 -44.28 -18.12
C THR A 10 -16.11 -45.46 -17.14
N GLY A 11 -16.16 -45.14 -15.84
CA GLY A 11 -16.69 -45.95 -14.75
C GLY A 11 -16.06 -47.32 -14.47
N ILE A 12 -15.25 -47.41 -13.41
CA ILE A 12 -15.24 -48.56 -12.49
C ILE A 12 -15.08 -48.03 -11.05
N LEU A 13 -16.14 -48.23 -10.26
CA LEU A 13 -16.20 -48.08 -8.80
C LEU A 13 -15.27 -49.09 -8.11
N LEU A 14 -14.42 -48.61 -7.20
CA LEU A 14 -13.98 -49.40 -6.05
C LEU A 14 -14.06 -48.52 -4.80
N SER A 15 -14.89 -48.99 -3.87
CA SER A 15 -15.19 -48.55 -2.52
C SER A 15 -14.10 -47.79 -1.75
N SER A 16 -14.26 -46.48 -1.67
CA SER A 16 -14.24 -45.69 -0.44
C SER A 16 -15.04 -44.43 -0.75
N THR A 17 -16.11 -44.17 -0.01
CA THR A 17 -16.95 -42.98 -0.17
C THR A 17 -16.12 -41.72 0.00
N ILE A 18 -15.63 -41.16 -1.11
CA ILE A 18 -15.06 -39.82 -1.18
C ILE A 18 -16.27 -38.86 -1.07
N LEU A 19 -16.58 -38.47 0.15
CA LEU A 19 -17.49 -37.37 0.42
C LEU A 19 -16.78 -36.07 0.00
N GLY A 20 -17.31 -35.36 -0.99
CA GLY A 20 -17.07 -33.92 -1.15
C GLY A 20 -15.88 -33.43 -1.98
N ALA A 21 -15.18 -34.25 -2.77
CA ALA A 21 -14.17 -33.73 -3.69
C ALA A 21 -14.34 -34.29 -5.11
N ASN A 22 -14.68 -33.42 -6.07
CA ASN A 22 -14.38 -33.68 -7.47
C ASN A 22 -12.87 -33.95 -7.62
N THR A 23 -12.50 -34.85 -8.53
CA THR A 23 -11.13 -35.34 -8.77
C THR A 23 -10.09 -34.26 -9.13
N THR A 24 -10.51 -33.01 -9.29
CA THR A 24 -9.65 -31.85 -9.56
C THR A 24 -9.14 -31.15 -8.29
N VAL A 25 -9.69 -31.43 -7.10
CA VAL A 25 -9.35 -30.71 -5.86
C VAL A 25 -8.27 -31.43 -5.04
N ALA A 26 -8.27 -32.76 -5.07
CA ALA A 26 -7.28 -33.63 -4.47
C ALA A 26 -6.16 -33.94 -5.47
N GLN A 27 -4.91 -33.62 -5.14
CA GLN A 27 -3.74 -33.85 -5.99
C GLN A 27 -2.83 -34.92 -5.36
N ALA A 28 -2.23 -35.76 -6.20
CA ALA A 28 -1.18 -36.68 -5.76
C ALA A 28 0.03 -35.88 -5.25
N SER A 29 0.61 -36.27 -4.11
CA SER A 29 1.65 -35.51 -3.40
C SER A 29 3.00 -35.32 -4.13
N SER A 30 3.12 -35.71 -5.41
CA SER A 30 4.39 -35.68 -6.14
C SER A 30 4.88 -34.26 -6.49
N ASN A 31 6.16 -33.98 -6.23
CA ASN A 31 6.87 -32.69 -6.34
C ASN A 31 7.04 -32.12 -7.78
N LYS A 32 6.03 -32.16 -8.65
CA LYS A 32 6.11 -31.49 -9.96
C LYS A 32 4.83 -30.73 -10.27
N ALA A 33 4.88 -29.41 -10.06
CA ALA A 33 3.81 -28.50 -10.42
C ALA A 33 3.51 -28.61 -11.92
N LEU A 34 2.30 -29.08 -12.25
CA LEU A 34 1.75 -28.96 -13.59
C LEU A 34 1.28 -27.52 -13.77
N SER A 35 1.97 -26.77 -14.62
CA SER A 35 1.54 -25.46 -15.08
C SER A 35 0.26 -25.62 -15.90
N VAL A 36 -0.88 -25.29 -15.30
CA VAL A 36 -2.13 -25.13 -16.03
C VAL A 36 -2.13 -23.73 -16.62
N ASP A 37 -2.18 -23.67 -17.94
CA ASP A 37 -2.37 -22.43 -18.69
C ASP A 37 -3.77 -21.86 -18.36
N LYS A 38 -3.80 -20.76 -17.59
CA LYS A 38 -5.02 -20.08 -17.10
C LYS A 38 -5.54 -19.02 -18.08
N THR A 39 -5.05 -19.01 -19.32
CA THR A 39 -5.22 -17.88 -20.24
C THR A 39 -6.65 -17.73 -20.78
N GLU A 40 -7.61 -18.61 -20.50
CA GLU A 40 -8.98 -18.47 -21.06
C GLU A 40 -10.09 -18.01 -20.10
N ILE A 41 -9.84 -17.86 -18.78
CA ILE A 41 -10.90 -17.44 -17.83
C ILE A 41 -10.76 -15.96 -17.42
N ALA A 42 -9.61 -15.33 -17.64
CA ALA A 42 -9.35 -13.93 -17.27
C ALA A 42 -9.61 -12.92 -18.40
N ASN A 43 -9.69 -13.36 -19.66
CA ASN A 43 -9.49 -12.44 -20.78
C ASN A 43 -10.69 -11.55 -21.10
N ASN A 44 -11.94 -11.93 -20.84
CA ASN A 44 -13.08 -11.08 -21.27
C ASN A 44 -13.45 -9.95 -20.30
N VAL A 45 -13.05 -10.02 -19.02
CA VAL A 45 -13.25 -8.91 -18.06
C VAL A 45 -12.02 -8.01 -18.02
N ILE A 46 -10.82 -8.59 -18.14
CA ILE A 46 -9.57 -7.83 -18.24
C ILE A 46 -9.45 -7.12 -19.59
N GLN A 47 -9.98 -7.64 -20.69
CA GLN A 47 -9.94 -6.93 -21.97
C GLN A 47 -10.91 -5.74 -22.02
N VAL A 48 -12.07 -5.78 -21.36
CA VAL A 48 -12.99 -4.63 -21.28
C VAL A 48 -12.48 -3.57 -20.30
N ILE A 49 -11.89 -4.00 -19.17
CA ILE A 49 -11.19 -3.10 -18.24
C ILE A 49 -9.95 -2.51 -18.92
N ASN A 50 -9.18 -3.29 -19.66
CA ASN A 50 -8.05 -2.80 -20.45
C ASN A 50 -8.49 -1.97 -21.64
N GLU A 51 -9.64 -2.17 -22.28
CA GLU A 51 -10.13 -1.29 -23.34
C GLU A 51 -10.67 0.04 -22.79
N LEU A 52 -11.23 0.05 -21.56
CA LEU A 52 -11.54 1.27 -20.81
C LEU A 52 -10.30 1.95 -20.18
N LEU A 53 -9.24 1.19 -19.87
CA LEU A 53 -7.97 1.70 -19.30
C LEU A 53 -6.92 2.00 -20.38
N ASN A 54 -7.04 1.44 -21.58
CA ASN A 54 -6.18 1.71 -22.75
C ASN A 54 -6.55 3.04 -23.42
N SER A 55 -7.62 3.71 -23.00
CA SER A 55 -7.56 5.17 -22.96
C SER A 55 -6.63 5.57 -21.81
N SER A 56 -5.34 5.42 -22.03
CA SER A 56 -4.29 5.93 -21.14
C SER A 56 -4.27 7.46 -21.06
N SER A 57 -5.33 8.13 -21.52
CA SER A 57 -5.70 9.50 -21.18
C SER A 57 -6.98 9.48 -20.33
N THR A 58 -6.79 9.43 -19.01
CA THR A 58 -7.58 10.23 -18.06
C THR A 58 -9.09 10.31 -18.32
N ALA A 59 -9.85 9.33 -17.81
CA ALA A 59 -11.27 9.51 -17.48
C ALA A 59 -11.49 10.54 -16.34
N SER A 60 -10.44 11.28 -15.95
CA SER A 60 -10.40 12.25 -14.85
C SER A 60 -10.22 13.71 -15.31
N ASN A 61 -10.17 14.02 -16.61
CA ASN A 61 -9.68 15.32 -17.10
C ASN A 61 -10.62 16.08 -18.06
N VAL A 62 -11.95 15.87 -18.05
CA VAL A 62 -12.81 16.78 -18.82
C VAL A 62 -13.13 17.98 -17.95
N ASN A 63 -12.56 19.15 -18.28
CA ASN A 63 -12.89 20.40 -17.60
C ASN A 63 -14.40 20.71 -17.71
N SER A 64 -14.92 21.51 -16.77
CA SER A 64 -16.31 21.98 -16.81
C SER A 64 -16.65 22.57 -18.18
N GLN A 65 -17.81 22.20 -18.71
CA GLN A 65 -18.26 22.61 -20.03
C GLN A 65 -18.40 24.13 -20.14
N MET A 66 -17.80 24.73 -21.17
CA MET A 66 -17.91 26.17 -21.47
C MET A 66 -18.75 26.37 -22.72
N LYS A 67 -19.83 27.16 -22.64
CA LYS A 67 -20.59 27.49 -23.85
C LYS A 67 -19.81 28.47 -24.71
N PHE A 68 -19.81 28.27 -26.02
CA PHE A 68 -19.19 29.18 -26.98
C PHE A 68 -19.75 30.60 -26.89
N SER A 69 -21.00 30.77 -26.46
CA SER A 69 -21.59 32.09 -26.19
C SER A 69 -20.85 32.86 -25.11
N ASP A 70 -20.35 32.14 -24.10
CA ASP A 70 -19.80 32.68 -22.85
C ASP A 70 -18.27 32.82 -22.93
N LEU A 71 -17.64 32.16 -23.90
CA LEU A 71 -16.22 32.26 -24.18
C LEU A 71 -15.86 33.68 -24.66
N GLU A 72 -14.86 34.33 -24.08
CA GLU A 72 -14.37 35.64 -24.55
C GLU A 72 -13.25 35.49 -25.58
N ASP A 73 -13.17 36.39 -26.56
CA ASP A 73 -12.04 36.42 -27.50
C ASP A 73 -10.76 36.88 -26.77
N GLY A 74 -9.71 36.09 -26.88
CA GLY A 74 -8.45 36.28 -26.16
C GLY A 74 -8.41 35.64 -24.76
N GLN A 75 -9.49 34.98 -24.31
CA GLN A 75 -9.53 34.33 -22.99
C GLN A 75 -8.42 33.29 -22.83
N THR A 76 -7.84 33.21 -21.62
CA THR A 76 -6.95 32.10 -21.25
C THR A 76 -7.78 30.96 -20.68
N MET A 77 -7.60 29.76 -21.24
CA MET A 77 -8.15 28.52 -20.73
C MET A 77 -7.03 27.59 -20.31
N TYR A 78 -7.28 26.78 -19.29
CA TYR A 78 -6.32 25.83 -18.75
C TYR A 78 -6.62 24.42 -19.28
N ALA A 79 -5.59 23.71 -19.71
CA ALA A 79 -5.72 22.32 -20.18
C ALA A 79 -4.69 21.42 -19.48
N ALA A 80 -5.02 20.13 -19.33
CA ALA A 80 -3.99 19.16 -18.99
C ALA A 80 -2.99 19.03 -20.17
N PRO A 81 -1.69 18.89 -19.92
CA PRO A 81 -0.74 18.65 -20.99
C PRO A 81 -0.99 17.31 -21.69
N ILE A 82 -0.98 17.34 -23.03
CA ILE A 82 -1.16 16.16 -23.87
C ILE A 82 0.21 15.64 -24.29
N PHE A 83 0.72 14.66 -23.56
CA PHE A 83 2.07 14.11 -23.77
C PHE A 83 2.11 13.06 -24.90
N GLY A 84 3.32 12.91 -25.47
CA GLY A 84 3.68 11.92 -26.48
C GLY A 84 3.36 12.36 -27.91
N GLN A 85 4.06 11.76 -28.88
CA GLN A 85 3.85 12.06 -30.29
C GLN A 85 2.44 11.67 -30.72
N LYS A 86 1.68 12.65 -31.24
CA LYS A 86 0.35 12.46 -31.82
C LYS A 86 0.29 13.12 -33.19
N THR A 87 -0.61 12.67 -34.06
CA THR A 87 -0.93 13.44 -35.26
C THR A 87 -1.65 14.73 -34.86
N ASP A 88 -1.58 15.77 -35.70
CA ASP A 88 -2.27 17.05 -35.43
C ASP A 88 -3.76 16.83 -35.14
N THR A 89 -4.43 15.98 -35.93
CA THR A 89 -5.84 15.64 -35.72
C THR A 89 -6.09 14.94 -34.38
N GLN A 90 -5.22 14.01 -33.98
CA GLN A 90 -5.36 13.33 -32.69
C GLN A 90 -5.14 14.28 -31.52
N PHE A 91 -4.14 15.16 -31.63
CA PHE A 91 -3.86 16.17 -30.61
C PHE A 91 -5.04 17.15 -30.48
N ASP A 92 -5.53 17.68 -31.60
CA ASP A 92 -6.65 18.62 -31.64
C ASP A 92 -7.92 17.98 -31.04
N ASN A 93 -8.22 16.72 -31.37
CA ASN A 93 -9.38 16.03 -30.78
C ASN A 93 -9.28 15.90 -29.25
N VAL A 94 -8.10 15.57 -28.73
CA VAL A 94 -7.89 15.47 -27.27
C VAL A 94 -7.97 16.85 -26.63
N LEU A 95 -7.29 17.85 -27.18
CA LEU A 95 -7.31 19.21 -26.65
C LEU A 95 -8.72 19.84 -26.72
N GLN A 96 -9.51 19.52 -27.75
CA GLN A 96 -10.89 19.97 -27.87
C GLN A 96 -11.74 19.41 -26.74
N GLY A 97 -11.54 18.14 -26.40
CA GLY A 97 -12.18 17.50 -25.25
C GLY A 97 -11.75 18.13 -23.92
N GLU A 98 -10.46 18.43 -23.76
CA GLU A 98 -9.91 19.07 -22.54
C GLU A 98 -10.47 20.49 -22.34
N LEU A 99 -10.55 21.30 -23.40
CA LEU A 99 -11.09 22.66 -23.32
C LEU A 99 -12.63 22.69 -23.24
N ASN A 100 -13.30 21.63 -23.73
CA ASN A 100 -14.73 21.36 -23.59
C ASN A 100 -15.66 22.54 -23.94
N VAL A 101 -15.34 23.24 -25.04
CA VAL A 101 -16.18 24.34 -25.56
C VAL A 101 -17.29 23.78 -26.43
N VAL A 102 -18.55 24.12 -26.12
CA VAL A 102 -19.73 23.59 -26.81
C VAL A 102 -20.67 24.65 -27.39
N ASP A 103 -21.46 24.25 -28.37
CA ASP A 103 -22.57 25.05 -28.89
C ASP A 103 -23.81 25.03 -27.98
N SER A 104 -24.90 25.65 -28.42
CA SER A 104 -26.17 25.70 -27.69
C SER A 104 -26.86 24.34 -27.53
N ASN A 105 -26.46 23.32 -28.31
CA ASN A 105 -26.97 21.95 -28.25
C ASN A 105 -25.99 21.02 -27.54
N GLU A 106 -25.03 21.57 -26.81
CA GLU A 106 -24.00 20.84 -26.06
C GLU A 106 -23.08 19.99 -26.97
N GLN A 107 -22.98 20.32 -28.25
CA GLN A 107 -22.03 19.70 -29.18
C GLN A 107 -20.69 20.43 -29.14
N LEU A 108 -19.57 19.69 -29.12
CA LEU A 108 -18.23 20.28 -29.16
C LEU A 108 -18.07 21.18 -30.39
N VAL A 109 -17.65 22.42 -30.17
CA VAL A 109 -17.35 23.35 -31.27
C VAL A 109 -16.02 22.97 -31.89
N PRO A 110 -15.95 22.71 -33.22
CA PRO A 110 -14.70 22.46 -33.92
C PRO A 110 -13.66 23.55 -33.64
N MET A 111 -12.42 23.14 -33.42
CA MET A 111 -11.31 24.05 -33.23
C MET A 111 -10.15 23.76 -34.17
N THR A 112 -9.30 24.76 -34.34
CA THR A 112 -8.01 24.62 -35.04
C THR A 112 -6.88 25.11 -34.14
N THR A 113 -5.78 24.37 -34.08
CA THR A 113 -4.59 24.77 -33.34
C THR A 113 -3.69 25.67 -34.16
N SER A 114 -2.98 26.56 -33.48
CA SER A 114 -2.02 27.49 -34.09
C SER A 114 -0.92 27.86 -33.08
N ASN A 115 0.21 28.37 -33.57
CA ASN A 115 1.29 28.90 -32.74
C ASN A 115 1.79 27.92 -31.66
N LYS A 116 2.38 26.80 -32.11
CA LYS A 116 2.97 25.79 -31.20
C LYS A 116 4.27 26.29 -30.58
N ASP A 117 4.52 25.93 -29.33
CA ASP A 117 5.78 26.19 -28.65
C ASP A 117 6.91 25.26 -29.13
N SER A 118 8.11 25.40 -28.56
CA SER A 118 9.27 24.56 -28.91
C SER A 118 9.08 23.08 -28.57
N ASN A 119 8.13 22.76 -27.71
CA ASN A 119 7.79 21.42 -27.26
C ASN A 119 6.57 20.86 -28.03
N GLY A 120 6.05 21.62 -29.02
CA GLY A 120 4.95 21.23 -29.88
C GLY A 120 3.55 21.48 -29.31
N PHE A 121 3.42 22.10 -28.14
CA PHE A 121 2.12 22.41 -27.53
C PHE A 121 1.53 23.68 -28.17
N PRO A 122 0.29 23.63 -28.72
CA PRO A 122 -0.41 24.81 -29.21
C PRO A 122 -0.62 25.86 -28.12
N LYS A 123 -0.13 27.09 -28.34
CA LYS A 123 -0.39 28.21 -27.42
C LYS A 123 -1.74 28.88 -27.66
N THR A 124 -2.30 28.72 -28.86
CA THR A 124 -3.58 29.34 -29.21
C THR A 124 -4.46 28.40 -30.03
N VAL A 125 -5.75 28.35 -29.71
CA VAL A 125 -6.78 27.65 -30.49
C VAL A 125 -7.82 28.64 -31.02
N LYS A 126 -8.42 28.32 -32.16
CA LYS A 126 -9.51 29.11 -32.75
C LYS A 126 -10.76 28.27 -32.88
N TYR A 127 -11.87 28.78 -32.33
CA TYR A 127 -13.20 28.22 -32.49
C TYR A 127 -14.01 29.06 -33.48
N THR A 128 -14.67 28.42 -34.44
CA THR A 128 -15.55 29.10 -35.39
C THR A 128 -16.94 28.48 -35.33
N LEU A 129 -17.95 29.26 -34.95
CA LEU A 129 -19.35 28.84 -34.92
C LEU A 129 -20.23 29.94 -35.51
N ASN A 130 -21.10 29.59 -36.46
CA ASN A 130 -22.05 30.51 -37.12
C ASN A 130 -21.39 31.79 -37.68
N GLY A 131 -20.17 31.68 -38.21
CA GLY A 131 -19.42 32.81 -38.80
C GLY A 131 -18.67 33.69 -37.80
N VAL A 132 -18.81 33.45 -36.50
CA VAL A 132 -18.04 34.13 -35.45
C VAL A 132 -16.82 33.28 -35.10
N THR A 133 -15.63 33.90 -35.08
CA THR A 133 -14.39 33.23 -34.66
C THR A 133 -13.89 33.84 -33.36
N LYS A 134 -13.55 33.00 -32.38
CA LYS A 134 -12.91 33.39 -31.12
C LYS A 134 -11.58 32.66 -30.99
N THR A 135 -10.54 33.39 -30.59
CA THR A 135 -9.20 32.87 -30.33
C THR A 135 -9.01 32.73 -28.83
N VAL A 136 -8.47 31.61 -28.38
CA VAL A 136 -8.23 31.30 -26.96
C VAL A 136 -6.75 31.06 -26.77
N THR A 137 -6.19 31.61 -25.69
CA THR A 137 -4.85 31.24 -25.22
C THR A 137 -4.95 29.98 -24.38
N VAL A 138 -4.14 28.98 -24.69
CA VAL A 138 -4.09 27.73 -23.92
C VAL A 138 -2.89 27.78 -23.00
N ASP A 139 -3.15 27.68 -21.69
CA ASP A 139 -2.13 27.46 -20.68
C ASP A 139 -2.21 26.02 -20.18
N TYR A 140 -1.07 25.35 -20.08
CA TYR A 140 -1.03 23.93 -19.74
C TYR A 140 -0.63 23.75 -18.28
N ASN A 141 -1.43 23.00 -17.55
CA ASN A 141 -1.21 22.68 -16.14
C ASN A 141 -0.13 21.60 -15.99
N PHE A 142 1.11 21.91 -16.37
CA PHE A 142 2.24 21.01 -16.17
C PHE A 142 2.44 20.75 -14.67
N ALA A 143 2.62 19.48 -14.32
CA ALA A 143 2.99 19.13 -12.96
C ALA A 143 4.37 19.69 -12.66
N LYS A 144 4.53 20.34 -11.51
CA LYS A 144 5.84 20.84 -11.10
C LYS A 144 6.71 19.64 -10.71
N PRO A 145 7.91 19.47 -11.30
CA PRO A 145 8.82 18.41 -10.88
C PRO A 145 9.18 18.58 -9.39
N ILE A 146 9.50 17.47 -8.74
CA ILE A 146 9.79 17.42 -7.30
C ILE A 146 11.23 16.95 -7.06
N VAL A 147 11.75 17.22 -5.87
CA VAL A 147 13.04 16.69 -5.42
C VAL A 147 12.79 15.39 -4.69
N SER A 148 13.61 14.37 -4.97
CA SER A 148 13.65 13.11 -4.24
C SER A 148 15.03 12.90 -3.65
N PHE A 149 15.06 12.48 -2.39
CA PHE A 149 16.27 12.14 -1.65
C PHE A 149 16.31 10.62 -1.40
N THR A 150 17.41 9.96 -1.74
CA THR A 150 17.53 8.50 -1.63
C THR A 150 17.46 8.02 -0.18
N ASN A 151 17.97 8.83 0.77
CA ASN A 151 17.97 8.55 2.20
C ASN A 151 16.83 9.27 2.96
N ASN A 152 15.99 10.04 2.27
CA ASN A 152 14.92 10.89 2.81
C ASN A 152 15.31 11.84 3.96
N SER A 153 16.58 11.91 4.36
CA SER A 153 17.04 12.72 5.48
C SER A 153 16.94 14.20 5.15
N GLN A 154 16.37 15.01 6.04
CA GLN A 154 16.41 16.47 5.89
C GLN A 154 17.79 17.04 6.23
N ILE A 155 18.70 16.22 6.76
CA ILE A 155 20.02 16.63 7.19
C ILE A 155 21.07 16.08 6.22
N MET A 156 21.94 16.96 5.72
CA MET A 156 23.16 16.63 5.00
C MET A 156 24.34 16.73 5.95
N ASN A 157 25.10 15.66 6.10
CA ASN A 157 26.20 15.58 7.04
C ASN A 157 27.52 15.79 6.31
N PHE A 158 28.36 16.69 6.79
CA PHE A 158 29.68 16.97 6.21
C PHE A 158 30.77 16.83 7.27
N LYS A 159 31.94 16.38 6.86
CA LYS A 159 33.13 16.44 7.71
C LYS A 159 33.66 17.87 7.73
N ASP A 160 34.06 18.36 8.91
CA ASP A 160 34.65 19.69 9.04
C ASP A 160 35.92 19.84 8.18
N GLY A 161 36.01 20.95 7.44
CA GLY A 161 37.09 21.25 6.50
C GLY A 161 36.84 20.86 5.03
N ASP A 162 35.71 20.22 4.70
CA ASP A 162 35.39 19.87 3.32
C ASP A 162 35.03 21.10 2.47
N THR A 163 35.74 21.30 1.36
CA THR A 163 35.61 22.48 0.49
C THR A 163 34.55 22.33 -0.61
N GLY A 164 33.84 21.19 -0.68
CA GLY A 164 32.85 20.90 -1.72
C GLY A 164 31.41 21.36 -1.42
N ILE A 165 31.22 22.07 -0.31
CA ILE A 165 29.91 22.53 0.16
C ILE A 165 29.23 23.50 -0.84
N GLU A 166 30.01 24.17 -1.70
CA GLU A 166 29.52 25.21 -2.60
C GLU A 166 28.86 24.70 -3.90
N ASN A 167 28.97 23.40 -4.25
CA ASN A 167 28.50 22.87 -5.54
C ASN A 167 27.61 21.62 -5.39
N THR A 168 26.51 21.75 -4.64
CA THR A 168 25.64 20.66 -4.17
C THR A 168 24.77 19.99 -5.23
N ALA A 169 24.80 20.45 -6.48
CA ALA A 169 24.05 19.83 -7.59
C ALA A 169 24.60 18.44 -8.00
N GLU A 170 25.82 18.08 -7.59
CA GLU A 170 26.46 16.80 -7.94
C GLU A 170 26.26 15.68 -6.91
N ASN A 171 25.41 15.88 -5.90
CA ASN A 171 25.17 14.81 -4.93
C ASN A 171 24.36 13.67 -5.56
N SER A 172 24.95 12.47 -5.61
CA SER A 172 24.33 11.26 -6.16
C SER A 172 23.02 10.85 -5.46
N ASP A 173 22.77 11.35 -4.24
CA ASP A 173 21.57 11.03 -3.45
C ASP A 173 20.33 11.88 -3.79
N VAL A 174 20.48 12.95 -4.59
CA VAL A 174 19.40 13.87 -4.97
C VAL A 174 19.00 13.70 -6.43
N LYS A 175 17.70 13.59 -6.70
CA LYS A 175 17.15 13.49 -8.06
C LYS A 175 15.95 14.41 -8.24
N ALA A 176 15.79 14.94 -9.45
CA ALA A 176 14.52 15.52 -9.86
C ALA A 176 13.60 14.41 -10.40
N ILE A 177 12.36 14.39 -9.94
CA ILE A 177 11.32 13.50 -10.46
C ILE A 177 10.28 14.39 -11.13
N SER A 178 9.98 14.10 -12.40
CA SER A 178 8.85 14.70 -13.10
C SER A 178 7.82 13.63 -13.42
N SER A 179 6.54 13.95 -13.25
CA SER A 179 5.44 13.15 -13.75
C SER A 179 4.99 13.57 -15.15
N ASN A 180 5.61 14.61 -15.72
CA ASN A 180 5.31 15.06 -17.08
C ASN A 180 5.93 14.10 -18.10
N GLY A 181 5.14 13.72 -19.11
CA GLY A 181 5.58 12.79 -20.16
C GLY A 181 6.37 13.48 -21.28
N ALA A 182 6.68 12.72 -22.33
CA ALA A 182 7.31 13.22 -23.55
C ALA A 182 6.51 14.36 -24.19
N ASP A 183 7.18 15.27 -24.90
CA ASP A 183 6.54 16.43 -25.51
C ASP A 183 5.59 16.03 -26.66
N ALA A 184 4.87 17.00 -27.21
CA ALA A 184 3.91 16.74 -28.29
C ALA A 184 4.58 16.25 -29.60
N ASN A 185 5.90 16.42 -29.72
CA ASN A 185 6.70 15.91 -30.83
C ASN A 185 7.28 14.51 -30.56
N GLY A 186 7.09 13.96 -29.35
CA GLY A 186 7.62 12.67 -28.93
C GLY A 186 9.03 12.71 -28.33
N LYS A 187 9.57 13.89 -28.01
CA LYS A 187 10.85 13.99 -27.32
C LYS A 187 10.66 13.74 -25.83
N GLU A 188 11.43 12.79 -25.30
CA GLU A 188 11.39 12.43 -23.88
C GLU A 188 11.61 13.64 -22.96
N ASN A 189 10.89 13.65 -21.84
CA ASN A 189 11.08 14.65 -20.81
C ASN A 189 12.33 14.33 -19.98
N THR A 190 13.11 15.36 -19.68
CA THR A 190 14.32 15.24 -18.87
C THR A 190 14.22 16.19 -17.68
N ALA A 191 14.27 15.63 -16.47
CA ALA A 191 14.29 16.39 -15.24
C ALA A 191 15.73 16.52 -14.71
N THR A 192 16.09 17.72 -14.26
CA THR A 192 17.38 18.05 -13.64
C THR A 192 17.14 18.78 -12.32
N VAL A 193 18.14 18.75 -11.44
CA VAL A 193 18.11 19.47 -10.16
C VAL A 193 19.36 20.31 -10.03
N SER A 194 19.22 21.53 -9.54
CA SER A 194 20.34 22.36 -9.10
C SER A 194 20.26 22.59 -7.59
N GLY A 195 21.42 22.66 -6.94
CA GLY A 195 21.55 23.00 -5.53
C GLY A 195 22.14 24.40 -5.35
N THR A 196 21.68 25.13 -4.34
CA THR A 196 22.25 26.43 -3.96
C THR A 196 22.39 26.49 -2.44
N MET A 197 23.60 26.78 -1.97
CA MET A 197 23.91 26.91 -0.54
C MET A 197 23.49 28.29 -0.02
N SER A 198 22.94 28.33 1.19
CA SER A 198 22.63 29.58 1.89
C SER A 198 23.91 30.32 2.29
N SER A 199 23.82 31.63 2.44
CA SER A 199 24.97 32.48 2.80
C SER A 199 25.57 32.15 4.17
N ASP A 200 24.79 31.55 5.08
CA ASP A 200 25.26 31.11 6.40
C ASP A 200 25.78 29.67 6.41
N GLY A 201 25.74 28.96 5.27
CA GLY A 201 26.22 27.59 5.14
C GLY A 201 25.39 26.55 5.89
N LYS A 202 24.15 26.87 6.28
CA LYS A 202 23.30 25.98 7.08
C LYS A 202 22.21 25.27 6.30
N THR A 203 21.89 25.73 5.09
CA THR A 203 20.78 25.19 4.30
C THR A 203 21.16 25.10 2.84
N VAL A 204 20.83 23.97 2.21
CA VAL A 204 20.91 23.80 0.75
C VAL A 204 19.50 23.79 0.20
N THR A 205 19.22 24.68 -0.76
CA THR A 205 17.97 24.70 -1.51
C THR A 205 18.16 24.00 -2.85
N PHE A 206 17.44 22.90 -3.04
CA PHE A 206 17.38 22.15 -4.29
C PHE A 206 16.21 22.64 -5.14
N THR A 207 16.48 23.02 -6.39
CA THR A 207 15.50 23.48 -7.36
C THR A 207 15.44 22.47 -8.51
N PRO A 208 14.40 21.63 -8.58
CA PRO A 208 14.20 20.74 -9.72
C PRO A 208 13.63 21.53 -10.90
N LYS A 209 13.89 21.07 -12.11
CA LYS A 209 13.35 21.61 -13.35
C LYS A 209 13.21 20.49 -14.36
N ASP A 210 12.21 20.57 -15.22
CA ASP A 210 12.12 19.73 -16.41
C ASP A 210 12.07 20.58 -17.69
N ASN A 211 11.76 19.95 -18.82
CA ASN A 211 11.72 20.64 -20.10
C ASN A 211 10.60 21.70 -20.19
N TYR A 212 9.63 21.66 -19.27
CA TYR A 212 8.42 22.47 -19.32
C TYR A 212 8.41 23.54 -18.23
N ILE A 213 8.75 23.18 -16.99
CA ILE A 213 8.53 24.04 -15.84
C ILE A 213 9.59 23.85 -14.74
N THR A 214 9.82 24.91 -13.97
CA THR A 214 10.57 24.84 -12.72
C THR A 214 9.70 24.20 -11.64
N GLY A 215 10.29 23.28 -10.89
CA GLY A 215 9.60 22.47 -9.92
C GLY A 215 9.53 23.04 -8.50
N ILE A 216 9.03 22.22 -7.59
CA ILE A 216 8.89 22.55 -6.17
C ILE A 216 10.25 22.40 -5.50
N LYS A 217 10.70 23.49 -4.87
CA LYS A 217 11.98 23.51 -4.15
C LYS A 217 11.92 22.64 -2.91
N ALA A 218 13.04 22.01 -2.58
CA ALA A 218 13.22 21.30 -1.32
C ALA A 218 14.48 21.80 -0.63
N GLU A 219 14.45 21.87 0.69
CA GLU A 219 15.58 22.33 1.50
C GLU A 219 16.10 21.21 2.38
N ARG A 220 17.41 21.15 2.55
CA ARG A 220 18.07 20.30 3.56
C ARG A 220 18.94 21.16 4.46
N THR A 221 18.94 20.84 5.73
CA THR A 221 19.84 21.43 6.72
C THR A 221 21.22 20.79 6.60
N VAL A 222 22.25 21.60 6.76
CA VAL A 222 23.64 21.17 6.80
C VAL A 222 24.06 20.97 8.24
N ASN A 223 24.58 19.78 8.54
CA ASN A 223 25.23 19.47 9.80
C ASN A 223 26.71 19.19 9.55
N THR A 224 27.57 19.90 10.27
CA THR A 224 29.02 19.74 10.17
C THR A 224 29.54 18.99 11.39
N TYR A 225 30.22 17.88 11.15
CA TYR A 225 30.86 17.08 12.19
C TYR A 225 32.27 17.59 12.39
N THR A 226 32.54 18.18 13.56
CA THR A 226 33.87 18.59 14.01
C THR A 226 34.52 17.49 14.84
N ALA A 227 35.86 17.45 14.84
CA ALA A 227 36.62 16.49 15.63
C ALA A 227 36.18 16.51 17.12
N PRO A 228 35.96 15.34 17.76
CA PRO A 228 35.62 15.29 19.18
C PRO A 228 36.67 15.95 20.06
N ASN A 229 36.23 16.53 21.18
CA ASN A 229 37.15 17.04 22.19
C ASN A 229 37.77 15.88 22.99
N TRP A 230 38.92 15.38 22.52
CA TRP A 230 39.62 14.24 23.10
C TRP A 230 39.96 14.39 24.59
N THR A 231 40.19 15.61 25.07
CA THR A 231 40.45 15.88 26.49
C THR A 231 39.21 15.62 27.36
N LYS A 232 38.01 15.96 26.87
CA LYS A 232 36.76 15.65 27.58
C LYS A 232 36.52 14.15 27.62
N ILE A 233 36.82 13.44 26.53
CA ILE A 233 36.68 11.99 26.45
C ILE A 233 37.48 11.29 27.56
N LYS A 234 38.75 11.68 27.76
CA LYS A 234 39.59 11.19 28.86
C LYS A 234 38.99 11.44 30.24
N ASN A 235 38.38 12.59 30.45
CA ASN A 235 37.76 12.95 31.73
C ASN A 235 36.43 12.21 31.96
N SER A 236 35.70 11.91 30.89
CA SER A 236 34.42 11.19 30.90
C SER A 236 34.59 9.71 31.24
N VAL A 237 35.62 9.02 30.75
CA VAL A 237 35.93 7.62 31.15
C VAL A 237 36.58 7.51 32.54
N GLY A 238 36.54 8.57 33.34
CA GLY A 238 37.03 8.54 34.73
C GLY A 238 38.55 8.48 34.92
N GLY A 239 39.33 8.29 33.84
CA GLY A 239 40.77 8.11 33.92
C GLY A 239 41.22 6.73 34.39
N THR A 240 40.29 5.88 34.85
CA THR A 240 40.55 4.53 35.38
C THR A 240 39.41 3.58 35.00
N VAL A 241 39.73 2.35 34.56
CA VAL A 241 38.75 1.30 34.22
C VAL A 241 39.13 -0.04 34.85
N ASN A 242 38.17 -0.96 34.96
CA ASN A 242 38.42 -2.33 35.41
C ASN A 242 39.15 -3.16 34.33
N ASP A 243 38.73 -3.04 33.07
CA ASP A 243 39.28 -3.77 31.93
C ASP A 243 39.38 -2.86 30.69
N LEU A 244 40.38 -3.07 29.84
CA LEU A 244 40.56 -2.31 28.59
C LEU A 244 39.42 -2.48 27.59
N ASN A 245 38.74 -3.63 27.61
CA ASN A 245 37.58 -3.89 26.75
C ASN A 245 36.38 -3.00 27.11
N ASP A 246 36.39 -2.36 28.28
CA ASP A 246 35.37 -1.39 28.70
C ASP A 246 35.42 -0.10 27.87
N LEU A 247 36.50 0.08 27.09
CA LEU A 247 36.75 1.26 26.27
C LEU A 247 36.32 1.13 24.81
N ASN A 248 35.69 0.01 24.44
CA ASN A 248 35.13 -0.19 23.09
C ASN A 248 33.62 0.10 23.07
N ASP A 249 33.12 0.45 21.89
CA ASP A 249 31.73 0.83 21.65
C ASP A 249 31.21 1.91 22.62
N ILE A 250 32.01 2.96 22.86
CA ILE A 250 31.61 4.08 23.70
C ILE A 250 30.81 5.09 22.87
N GLY A 251 29.53 5.28 23.18
CA GLY A 251 28.72 6.36 22.61
C GLY A 251 28.94 7.68 23.36
N MET A 252 29.24 8.76 22.63
CA MET A 252 29.52 10.08 23.23
C MET A 252 28.96 11.23 22.41
N LEU A 253 28.65 12.35 23.08
CA LEU A 253 28.28 13.61 22.44
C LEU A 253 29.47 14.58 22.47
N ASN A 254 29.70 15.28 21.35
CA ASN A 254 30.60 16.42 21.33
C ASN A 254 29.90 17.70 21.81
N ASP A 255 30.66 18.80 21.88
CA ASP A 255 30.17 20.09 22.36
C ASP A 255 29.08 20.72 21.47
N ASN A 256 28.98 20.27 20.22
CA ASN A 256 27.98 20.70 19.25
C ASN A 256 26.74 19.78 19.23
N GLY A 257 26.70 18.75 20.10
CA GLY A 257 25.61 17.77 20.16
C GLY A 257 25.69 16.63 19.15
N ASN A 258 26.75 16.55 18.35
CA ASN A 258 26.98 15.44 17.41
C ASN A 258 27.43 14.19 18.17
N MET A 259 26.90 13.04 17.79
CA MET A 259 27.19 11.77 18.44
C MET A 259 28.28 11.00 17.71
N TYR A 260 29.10 10.30 18.49
CA TYR A 260 30.20 9.46 18.01
C TYR A 260 30.20 8.12 18.73
N LEU A 261 30.50 7.07 17.97
CA LEU A 261 30.90 5.77 18.49
C LEU A 261 32.42 5.70 18.50
N LEU A 262 33.01 5.51 19.68
CA LEU A 262 34.46 5.40 19.86
C LEU A 262 34.86 3.93 20.02
N ASN A 263 35.93 3.57 19.30
CA ASN A 263 36.57 2.27 19.41
C ASN A 263 38.09 2.45 19.59
N THR A 264 38.67 1.64 20.46
CA THR A 264 40.13 1.67 20.68
C THR A 264 40.86 1.09 19.49
N ILE A 265 41.98 1.69 19.12
CA ILE A 265 42.94 1.20 18.13
C ILE A 265 44.37 1.37 18.69
N ASN A 266 45.33 0.60 18.16
CA ASN A 266 46.76 0.72 18.51
C ASN A 266 47.08 0.66 20.02
N SER A 267 46.45 -0.24 20.79
CA SER A 267 46.64 -0.33 22.24
C SER A 267 47.96 -1.01 22.66
N LYS A 268 48.55 -0.52 23.76
CA LYS A 268 49.76 -1.05 24.42
C LYS A 268 49.66 -0.92 25.94
N ASN A 269 49.91 -1.99 26.66
CA ASN A 269 49.94 -1.99 28.12
C ASN A 269 51.33 -1.63 28.64
N SER A 270 51.39 -0.97 29.79
CA SER A 270 52.64 -0.87 30.55
C SER A 270 53.04 -2.24 31.09
N GLU A 271 54.34 -2.41 31.34
CA GLU A 271 54.90 -3.67 31.87
C GLU A 271 54.32 -4.06 33.24
N ASP A 272 53.89 -3.07 34.04
CA ASP A 272 53.25 -3.29 35.34
C ASP A 272 51.74 -3.56 35.26
N GLY A 273 51.14 -3.49 34.07
CA GLY A 273 49.71 -3.71 33.81
C GLY A 273 48.78 -2.66 34.39
N LYS A 274 49.30 -1.57 34.98
CA LYS A 274 48.49 -0.54 35.67
C LYS A 274 48.08 0.61 34.76
N THR A 275 48.72 0.75 33.61
CA THR A 275 48.39 1.79 32.64
C THR A 275 48.36 1.22 31.22
N ALA A 276 47.59 1.84 30.34
CA ALA A 276 47.60 1.52 28.94
C ALA A 276 47.56 2.78 28.08
N THR A 277 48.25 2.72 26.95
CA THR A 277 48.24 3.74 25.91
C THR A 277 47.57 3.24 24.65
N PHE A 278 46.68 4.02 24.06
CA PHE A 278 45.94 3.65 22.85
C PHE A 278 45.46 4.91 22.11
N ASP A 279 45.00 4.75 20.87
CA ASP A 279 44.27 5.78 20.13
C ASP A 279 42.78 5.43 20.08
N TYR A 280 41.92 6.43 19.94
CA TYR A 280 40.51 6.23 19.63
C TYR A 280 40.25 6.52 18.16
N LYS A 281 39.48 5.65 17.51
CA LYS A 281 38.73 5.99 16.30
C LYS A 281 37.31 6.38 16.69
N ALA A 282 36.97 7.65 16.50
CA ALA A 282 35.60 8.14 16.59
C ALA A 282 34.92 8.04 15.23
N THR A 283 33.77 7.38 15.17
CA THR A 283 32.91 7.29 13.98
C THR A 283 31.62 8.02 14.28
N ALA A 284 31.24 9.01 13.46
CA ALA A 284 29.99 9.73 13.65
C ALA A 284 28.79 8.79 13.56
N ILE A 285 27.80 8.97 14.44
CA ILE A 285 26.57 8.18 14.47
C ILE A 285 25.33 9.06 14.57
N ASP A 286 24.21 8.59 14.02
CA ASP A 286 22.89 9.22 14.14
C ASP A 286 22.20 8.85 15.45
N THR A 287 20.99 9.38 15.66
CA THR A 287 20.15 9.13 16.85
C THR A 287 19.69 7.69 17.03
N ALA A 288 19.81 6.85 16.02
CA ALA A 288 19.58 5.41 16.12
C ALA A 288 20.92 4.64 16.20
N GLY A 289 22.05 5.32 16.36
CA GLY A 289 23.39 4.73 16.44
C GLY A 289 23.94 4.21 15.11
N ASN A 290 23.32 4.54 13.98
CA ASN A 290 23.84 4.15 12.66
C ASN A 290 25.00 5.05 12.26
N THR A 291 25.96 4.51 11.49
CA THR A 291 27.10 5.28 10.99
C THR A 291 26.65 6.41 10.05
N VAL A 292 27.10 7.63 10.35
CA VAL A 292 26.89 8.81 9.51
C VAL A 292 27.97 8.88 8.43
N LYS A 293 27.52 9.05 7.20
CA LYS A 293 28.37 9.22 6.02
C LYS A 293 28.46 10.69 5.64
N ASP A 294 29.63 11.05 5.15
CA ASP A 294 29.88 12.35 4.55
C ASP A 294 29.12 12.48 3.24
N ALA A 295 28.44 13.61 3.05
CA ALA A 295 27.55 13.82 1.91
C ALA A 295 28.31 14.00 0.58
N ILE A 296 29.61 14.30 0.60
CA ILE A 296 30.42 14.49 -0.61
C ILE A 296 31.10 13.18 -1.00
N SER A 297 31.83 12.58 -0.07
CA SER A 297 32.62 11.37 -0.32
C SER A 297 31.80 10.07 -0.23
N GLY A 298 30.68 10.08 0.48
CA GLY A 298 29.89 8.87 0.77
C GLY A 298 30.54 7.94 1.80
N GLU A 299 31.69 8.32 2.35
CA GLU A 299 32.45 7.53 3.32
C GLU A 299 32.04 7.87 4.77
N PRO A 300 32.24 6.95 5.73
CA PRO A 300 32.01 7.23 7.15
C PRO A 300 32.81 8.44 7.65
N ILE A 301 32.14 9.38 8.32
CA ILE A 301 32.83 10.50 8.97
C ILE A 301 33.58 9.96 10.18
N THR A 302 34.91 10.02 10.12
CA THR A 302 35.79 9.48 11.18
C THR A 302 36.90 10.44 11.57
N TYR A 303 37.29 10.37 12.84
CA TYR A 303 38.42 11.06 13.43
C TYR A 303 39.25 10.11 14.28
N THR A 304 40.56 10.33 14.33
CA THR A 304 41.47 9.55 15.17
C THR A 304 42.10 10.47 16.20
N SER A 305 42.17 10.02 17.46
CA SER A 305 42.91 10.73 18.50
C SER A 305 44.42 10.53 18.36
N GLY A 306 45.22 11.37 19.02
CA GLY A 306 46.59 10.96 19.36
C GLY A 306 46.60 10.04 20.58
N ASN A 307 47.79 9.57 20.97
CA ASN A 307 48.02 8.70 22.13
C ASN A 307 47.28 9.19 23.39
N GLN A 308 46.35 8.37 23.87
CA GLN A 308 45.68 8.52 25.17
C GLN A 308 46.34 7.60 26.19
N THR A 309 46.21 7.92 27.48
CA THR A 309 46.67 7.08 28.59
C THR A 309 45.56 6.91 29.62
N ILE A 310 45.26 5.67 29.98
CA ILE A 310 44.27 5.30 31.01
C ILE A 310 44.95 4.47 32.10
N ASN A 311 44.44 4.57 33.33
CA ASN A 311 44.79 3.66 34.40
C ASN A 311 43.88 2.42 34.37
N ILE A 312 44.40 1.30 34.84
CA ILE A 312 43.68 0.04 35.00
C ILE A 312 43.71 -0.33 36.47
N ASP A 313 42.53 -0.41 37.09
CA ASP A 313 42.35 -0.84 38.47
C ASP A 313 41.20 -1.85 38.55
N SER A 314 41.56 -3.14 38.67
CA SER A 314 40.58 -4.22 38.84
C SER A 314 40.09 -4.36 40.30
N SER A 315 40.68 -3.63 41.24
CA SER A 315 40.35 -3.71 42.67
C SER A 315 39.21 -2.78 43.10
N THR A 316 39.01 -1.68 42.37
CA THR A 316 37.90 -0.73 42.57
C THR A 316 36.81 -0.98 41.54
N VAL A 317 35.53 -0.90 41.92
CA VAL A 317 34.42 -1.06 40.97
C VAL A 317 34.22 0.23 40.18
N HIS A 318 34.38 0.17 38.87
CA HIS A 318 34.10 1.26 37.92
C HIS A 318 32.93 0.85 37.02
N PRO A 319 31.70 1.34 37.30
CA PRO A 319 30.53 0.98 36.52
C PRO A 319 30.56 1.54 35.08
N VAL A 320 30.04 0.76 34.14
CA VAL A 320 29.85 1.13 32.74
C VAL A 320 28.38 0.95 32.37
N ILE A 321 27.70 2.06 32.10
CA ILE A 321 26.28 2.05 31.75
C ILE A 321 26.14 2.37 30.27
N THR A 322 25.64 1.41 29.49
CA THR A 322 25.47 1.54 28.04
C THR A 322 24.00 1.73 27.68
N PHE A 323 23.71 2.74 26.89
CA PHE A 323 22.38 3.00 26.34
C PHE A 323 22.36 2.60 24.87
N LYS A 324 21.40 1.75 24.53
CA LYS A 324 21.16 1.30 23.16
C LYS A 324 19.82 1.80 22.67
N ASP A 325 19.74 2.23 21.42
CA ASP A 325 18.44 2.47 20.81
C ASP A 325 17.65 1.15 20.78
N LYS A 326 16.38 1.21 21.18
CA LYS A 326 15.52 0.03 21.30
C LYS A 326 15.28 -0.66 19.96
N ASN A 327 15.21 0.11 18.87
CA ASN A 327 14.78 -0.38 17.58
C ASN A 327 15.96 -0.88 16.76
N SER A 328 17.08 -0.15 16.75
CA SER A 328 18.30 -0.57 16.04
C SER A 328 19.17 -1.53 16.86
N GLY A 329 19.13 -1.45 18.19
CA GLY A 329 20.04 -2.16 19.09
C GLY A 329 21.47 -1.61 19.10
N ASN A 330 21.72 -0.49 18.42
CA ASN A 330 23.04 0.16 18.37
C ASN A 330 23.28 1.00 19.62
N VAL A 331 24.55 1.18 19.97
CA VAL A 331 24.95 2.06 21.07
C VAL A 331 24.73 3.52 20.67
N VAL A 332 24.05 4.27 21.52
CA VAL A 332 23.84 5.72 21.34
C VAL A 332 24.59 6.55 22.38
N TYR A 333 24.78 6.02 23.59
CA TYR A 333 25.50 6.71 24.66
C TYR A 333 26.07 5.73 25.69
N THR A 334 27.20 6.10 26.31
CA THR A 334 27.82 5.33 27.40
C THR A 334 28.25 6.27 28.53
N ALA A 335 27.87 5.95 29.76
CA ALA A 335 28.22 6.69 30.97
C ALA A 335 29.19 5.90 31.86
N PHE A 336 30.11 6.63 32.51
CA PHE A 336 31.09 6.09 33.48
C PHE A 336 30.96 6.82 34.84
N PRO A 337 30.00 6.43 35.68
CA PRO A 337 29.81 7.05 37.00
C PRO A 337 31.01 6.77 37.92
N LYS A 338 31.55 7.80 38.58
CA LYS A 338 32.78 7.67 39.39
C LYS A 338 32.53 7.28 40.85
N ASP A 339 31.46 7.81 41.44
CA ASP A 339 31.27 7.79 42.89
C ASP A 339 29.97 7.07 43.31
N LYS A 340 29.38 6.28 42.41
CA LYS A 340 28.10 5.61 42.62
C LYS A 340 28.14 4.20 42.04
N THR A 341 27.79 3.21 42.85
CA THR A 341 27.77 1.78 42.45
C THR A 341 26.38 1.17 42.46
N THR A 342 25.37 1.87 43.01
CA THR A 342 23.96 1.43 43.00
C THR A 342 23.13 2.48 42.26
N PHE A 343 22.27 2.05 41.34
CA PHE A 343 21.50 2.91 40.46
C PHE A 343 20.03 2.51 40.49
N THR A 344 19.18 3.44 40.88
CA THR A 344 17.73 3.35 40.67
C THR A 344 17.38 3.72 39.23
N THR A 345 16.11 3.59 38.85
CA THR A 345 15.64 4.07 37.53
C THR A 345 15.89 5.58 37.35
N GLU A 346 15.60 6.40 38.37
CA GLU A 346 15.84 7.85 38.33
C GLU A 346 17.33 8.18 38.16
N ASP A 347 18.20 7.41 38.81
CA ASP A 347 19.65 7.56 38.66
C ASP A 347 20.09 7.29 37.22
N VAL A 348 19.56 6.25 36.59
CA VAL A 348 19.89 5.88 35.20
C VAL A 348 19.35 6.91 34.22
N GLU A 349 18.15 7.43 34.44
CA GLU A 349 17.60 8.53 33.63
C GLU A 349 18.46 9.79 33.73
N GLY A 350 18.97 10.10 34.93
CA GLY A 350 19.89 11.21 35.17
C GLY A 350 21.26 11.05 34.51
N LEU A 351 21.64 9.85 34.05
CA LEU A 351 22.87 9.62 33.30
C LEU A 351 22.74 9.94 31.80
N LEU A 352 21.52 10.02 31.25
CA LEU A 352 21.34 10.38 29.84
C LEU A 352 21.77 11.83 29.60
N PRO A 353 22.34 12.16 28.43
CA PRO A 353 22.77 13.53 28.16
C PRO A 353 21.56 14.48 28.20
N GLU A 354 21.70 15.61 28.90
CA GLU A 354 20.69 16.67 28.92
C GLU A 354 20.33 17.06 27.47
N LYS A 355 19.03 17.18 27.17
CA LYS A 355 18.50 17.52 25.83
C LYS A 355 18.75 16.48 24.73
N SER A 356 19.20 15.27 25.04
CA SER A 356 19.36 14.20 24.04
C SER A 356 18.04 13.73 23.41
N GLY A 357 16.92 13.89 24.15
CA GLY A 357 15.58 13.47 23.72
C GLY A 357 15.29 11.98 23.91
N TYR A 358 16.21 11.24 24.52
CA TYR A 358 16.01 9.83 24.86
C TYR A 358 15.21 9.66 26.15
N ALA A 359 14.35 8.66 26.16
CA ALA A 359 13.67 8.15 27.34
C ALA A 359 13.94 6.66 27.50
N LEU A 360 14.03 6.17 28.74
CA LEU A 360 14.15 4.74 29.02
C LEU A 360 12.94 3.99 28.47
N SER A 361 13.22 2.85 27.84
CA SER A 361 12.21 1.99 27.26
C SER A 361 12.21 0.63 27.97
N GLY A 362 11.41 0.55 29.03
CA GLY A 362 11.23 -0.65 29.85
C GLY A 362 11.42 -0.38 31.34
N ASN A 363 11.13 -1.39 32.14
CA ASN A 363 11.35 -1.37 33.59
C ASN A 363 12.50 -2.32 33.92
N TYR A 364 13.61 -1.78 34.43
CA TYR A 364 14.87 -2.51 34.61
C TYR A 364 15.20 -2.86 36.06
N GLY A 365 14.41 -2.37 37.03
CA GLY A 365 14.74 -2.47 38.44
C GLY A 365 16.05 -1.73 38.79
N ASP A 366 16.51 -1.93 40.03
CA ASP A 366 17.76 -1.32 40.49
C ASP A 366 18.98 -2.14 40.06
N PHE A 367 20.07 -1.46 39.70
CA PHE A 367 21.34 -2.09 39.35
C PHE A 367 22.41 -1.78 40.39
N THR A 368 23.12 -2.81 40.87
CA THR A 368 24.30 -2.66 41.74
C THR A 368 25.54 -3.24 41.06
N ALA A 369 26.48 -2.37 40.71
CA ALA A 369 27.75 -2.75 40.12
C ALA A 369 28.67 -3.43 41.15
N THR A 370 29.32 -4.50 40.71
CA THR A 370 30.30 -5.27 41.50
C THR A 370 31.55 -5.54 40.66
N SER A 371 32.63 -6.02 41.28
CA SER A 371 33.87 -6.37 40.57
C SER A 371 33.69 -7.46 39.52
N ASN A 372 32.67 -8.31 39.66
CA ASN A 372 32.36 -9.39 38.71
C ASN A 372 31.27 -9.01 37.70
N ASN A 373 30.56 -7.89 37.93
CA ASN A 373 29.51 -7.39 37.06
C ASN A 373 29.39 -5.87 37.21
N ASN A 374 30.21 -5.14 36.46
CA ASN A 374 30.25 -3.68 36.47
C ASN A 374 29.52 -3.05 35.25
N LYS A 375 28.95 -3.86 34.35
CA LYS A 375 28.32 -3.39 33.12
C LYS A 375 26.81 -3.58 33.14
N GLN A 376 26.07 -2.60 32.66
CA GLN A 376 24.64 -2.75 32.44
C GLN A 376 24.20 -2.04 31.16
N THR A 377 23.31 -2.70 30.40
CA THR A 377 22.70 -2.13 29.20
C THR A 377 21.25 -1.74 29.46
N TYR A 378 20.87 -0.56 29.01
CA TYR A 378 19.49 -0.07 29.00
C TYR A 378 19.07 0.27 27.57
N TYR A 379 17.82 0.01 27.24
CA TYR A 379 17.27 0.43 25.95
C TYR A 379 16.51 1.74 26.10
N VAL A 380 16.74 2.63 25.14
CA VAL A 380 16.11 3.95 25.08
C VAL A 380 15.34 4.12 23.79
N THR A 381 14.36 5.00 23.81
CA THR A 381 13.62 5.45 22.63
C THR A 381 13.69 6.96 22.53
N LYS A 382 13.71 7.47 21.30
CA LYS A 382 13.60 8.89 21.00
C LYS A 382 12.31 9.15 20.24
N SER A 383 11.58 10.20 20.62
CA SER A 383 10.43 10.66 19.82
C SER A 383 10.93 11.12 18.44
N ALA A 384 10.17 10.74 17.41
CA ALA A 384 10.38 11.05 16.01
C ALA A 384 9.10 11.63 15.41
N ASP A 385 8.39 12.43 16.20
CA ASP A 385 7.16 13.08 15.76
C ASP A 385 7.44 13.89 14.48
N THR A 386 6.59 13.72 13.48
CA THR A 386 6.81 14.24 12.12
C THR A 386 5.59 15.03 11.66
N THR A 387 5.81 16.28 11.27
CA THR A 387 4.78 17.09 10.59
C THR A 387 4.78 16.78 9.10
N VAL A 388 3.67 16.24 8.60
CA VAL A 388 3.43 16.03 7.18
C VAL A 388 2.74 17.26 6.60
N ASN A 389 3.31 17.83 5.55
CA ASN A 389 2.73 18.93 4.78
C ASN A 389 2.26 18.42 3.42
N TYR A 390 0.98 18.65 3.10
CA TYR A 390 0.41 18.27 1.82
C TYR A 390 0.65 19.38 0.80
N ILE A 391 1.45 19.10 -0.23
CA ILE A 391 1.83 20.08 -1.26
C ILE A 391 1.16 19.72 -2.58
N ASP A 392 0.37 20.64 -3.12
CA ASP A 392 -0.24 20.50 -4.44
C ASP A 392 0.82 20.61 -5.53
N ILE A 393 0.97 19.57 -6.36
CA ILE A 393 1.98 19.53 -7.44
C ILE A 393 1.71 20.52 -8.58
N THR A 394 0.52 21.08 -8.66
CA THR A 394 0.12 22.02 -9.72
C THR A 394 0.49 23.44 -9.31
N THR A 395 0.06 23.84 -8.12
CA THR A 395 0.29 25.19 -7.60
C THR A 395 1.65 25.31 -6.87
N GLY A 396 2.12 24.23 -6.27
CA GLY A 396 3.27 24.20 -5.35
C GLY A 396 2.93 24.68 -3.93
N ASN A 397 1.65 24.91 -3.64
CA ASN A 397 1.20 25.46 -2.36
C ASN A 397 0.95 24.33 -1.34
N ASN A 398 1.13 24.66 -0.05
CA ASN A 398 0.67 23.81 1.04
C ASN A 398 -0.87 23.91 1.13
N VAL A 399 -1.55 22.77 1.11
CA VAL A 399 -3.01 22.64 1.11
C VAL A 399 -3.55 21.94 2.36
N GLY A 400 -2.67 21.60 3.31
CA GLY A 400 -3.01 20.98 4.57
C GLY A 400 -1.80 20.39 5.29
N SER A 401 -1.98 20.01 6.55
CA SER A 401 -0.93 19.33 7.32
C SER A 401 -1.51 18.33 8.32
N GLU A 402 -0.70 17.37 8.72
CA GLU A 402 -1.02 16.36 9.72
C GLU A 402 0.22 16.08 10.59
N GLU A 403 0.02 15.87 11.90
CA GLU A 403 1.11 15.47 12.80
C GLU A 403 1.06 13.95 13.02
N LEU A 404 2.18 13.30 12.76
CA LEU A 404 2.38 11.88 13.04
C LEU A 404 3.21 11.75 14.31
N GLN A 405 2.66 11.04 15.31
CA GLN A 405 3.30 10.84 16.60
C GLN A 405 3.91 9.44 16.67
N GLY A 406 5.14 9.32 17.16
CA GLY A 406 5.79 8.03 17.32
C GLY A 406 7.29 8.09 17.59
N ASN A 407 7.91 6.92 17.75
CA ASN A 407 9.33 6.80 18.05
C ASN A 407 10.16 6.55 16.78
N GLU A 408 11.46 6.83 16.86
CA GLU A 408 12.44 6.59 15.79
C GLU A 408 12.28 5.21 15.15
N GLY A 409 12.17 5.13 13.82
CA GLY A 409 12.08 3.86 13.09
C GLY A 409 10.73 3.16 13.10
N THR A 410 9.70 3.75 13.74
CA THR A 410 8.32 3.23 13.67
C THR A 410 7.59 3.73 12.41
N SER A 411 6.55 3.02 11.97
CA SER A 411 5.72 3.46 10.84
C SER A 411 4.38 4.04 11.31
N ALA A 412 3.92 5.11 10.66
CA ALA A 412 2.65 5.77 10.89
C ALA A 412 1.86 5.92 9.58
N VAL A 413 0.53 5.90 9.65
CA VAL A 413 -0.35 6.00 8.48
C VAL A 413 -0.91 7.42 8.39
N LEU A 414 -0.96 7.98 7.18
CA LEU A 414 -1.65 9.25 6.93
C LEU A 414 -3.16 9.05 7.08
N THR A 415 -3.80 9.83 7.94
CA THR A 415 -5.25 9.75 8.18
C THR A 415 -6.01 10.98 7.73
N ASN A 416 -5.33 12.10 7.51
CA ASN A 416 -5.93 13.41 7.24
C ASN A 416 -5.46 14.01 5.91
N VAL A 417 -5.42 13.22 4.83
CA VAL A 417 -5.22 13.78 3.48
C VAL A 417 -6.39 14.73 3.16
N PRO A 418 -6.14 15.97 2.67
CA PRO A 418 -7.20 16.94 2.45
C PRO A 418 -8.29 16.44 1.49
N GLU A 419 -9.55 16.68 1.85
CA GLU A 419 -10.72 16.07 1.19
C GLU A 419 -10.77 16.28 -0.33
N ASN A 420 -10.39 17.47 -0.81
CA ASN A 420 -10.39 17.83 -2.24
C ASN A 420 -9.11 17.39 -2.98
N TYR A 421 -8.27 16.59 -2.36
CA TYR A 421 -6.96 16.20 -2.88
C TYR A 421 -6.74 14.69 -2.80
N LYS A 422 -5.98 14.14 -3.74
CA LYS A 422 -5.50 12.75 -3.70
C LYS A 422 -3.98 12.70 -3.73
N LEU A 423 -3.41 11.66 -3.08
CA LEU A 423 -1.98 11.40 -3.10
C LEU A 423 -1.51 11.21 -4.55
N VAL A 424 -0.36 11.80 -4.89
CA VAL A 424 0.29 11.59 -6.19
C VAL A 424 0.92 10.20 -6.24
N ASN A 425 1.57 9.79 -5.14
CA ASN A 425 2.10 8.45 -4.95
C ASN A 425 1.31 7.74 -3.84
N GLN A 426 0.62 6.64 -4.17
CA GLN A 426 -0.22 5.93 -3.20
C GLN A 426 0.58 5.29 -2.06
N SER A 427 1.85 4.91 -2.32
CA SER A 427 2.73 4.33 -1.29
C SER A 427 3.08 5.32 -0.17
N ASP A 428 2.86 6.62 -0.37
CA ASP A 428 3.04 7.64 0.67
C ASP A 428 1.98 7.57 1.77
N ILE A 429 0.98 6.68 1.68
CA ILE A 429 0.04 6.51 2.80
C ILE A 429 0.71 5.99 4.08
N LEU A 430 1.86 5.31 3.96
CA LEU A 430 2.65 4.80 5.08
C LEU A 430 3.97 5.57 5.21
N GLN A 431 4.19 6.19 6.36
CA GLN A 431 5.36 6.99 6.67
C GLN A 431 6.24 6.28 7.69
N ASN A 432 7.55 6.24 7.44
CA ASN A 432 8.53 5.83 8.45
C ASN A 432 9.02 7.07 9.19
N LEU A 433 8.87 7.07 10.51
CA LEU A 433 9.19 8.19 11.38
C LEU A 433 10.69 8.20 11.69
N SER A 434 11.30 9.37 11.55
CA SER A 434 12.69 9.61 11.94
C SER A 434 12.86 11.01 12.48
N SER A 435 13.59 11.14 13.59
CA SER A 435 13.97 12.42 14.18
C SER A 435 14.90 13.25 13.29
N LEU A 436 15.49 12.64 12.26
CA LEU A 436 16.23 13.33 11.19
C LEU A 436 15.31 13.97 10.13
N THR A 437 14.01 13.65 10.18
CA THR A 437 12.97 14.16 9.26
C THR A 437 11.74 14.62 10.04
N PRO A 438 11.87 15.64 10.93
CA PRO A 438 10.76 16.12 11.76
C PRO A 438 9.64 16.79 10.95
N SER A 439 9.91 17.09 9.67
CA SER A 439 8.92 17.53 8.71
C SER A 439 9.07 16.75 7.41
N LYS A 440 7.97 16.53 6.68
CA LYS A 440 8.01 15.91 5.36
C LYS A 440 6.93 16.49 4.46
N ASN A 441 7.27 16.72 3.20
CA ASN A 441 6.29 17.08 2.19
C ASN A 441 5.75 15.81 1.53
N ILE A 442 4.43 15.69 1.46
CA ILE A 442 3.73 14.66 0.70
C ILE A 442 2.96 15.36 -0.41
N TYR A 443 3.13 14.84 -1.63
CA TYR A 443 2.63 15.50 -2.82
C TYR A 443 1.23 15.02 -3.16
N VAL A 444 0.34 15.97 -3.37
CA VAL A 444 -1.06 15.74 -3.70
C VAL A 444 -1.45 16.46 -4.99
N LYS A 445 -2.55 16.05 -5.59
CA LYS A 445 -3.19 16.75 -6.70
C LYS A 445 -4.68 16.92 -6.44
N PRO A 446 -5.31 18.00 -6.93
CA PRO A 446 -6.74 18.18 -6.80
C PRO A 446 -7.49 16.95 -7.32
N LYS A 447 -8.54 16.56 -6.61
CA LYS A 447 -9.59 15.70 -7.17
C LYS A 447 -10.32 16.52 -8.23
N ALA A 448 -10.68 15.90 -9.35
CA ALA A 448 -11.50 16.57 -10.35
C ALA A 448 -12.81 17.04 -9.68
N ASP A 449 -13.21 18.29 -9.96
CA ASP A 449 -14.23 19.02 -9.20
C ASP A 449 -15.45 18.16 -8.85
N SER A 450 -15.75 18.08 -7.55
CA SER A 450 -16.97 17.50 -6.98
C SER A 450 -18.16 18.41 -7.24
N ASN A 451 -18.51 18.60 -8.51
CA ASN A 451 -19.83 19.07 -8.87
C ASN A 451 -20.81 17.91 -8.62
N SER A 452 -21.87 18.13 -7.86
CA SER A 452 -22.98 17.19 -7.80
C SER A 452 -23.64 17.16 -9.18
N LEU A 453 -23.56 16.03 -9.85
CA LEU A 453 -24.00 15.78 -11.22
C LEU A 453 -25.35 15.08 -11.21
N ASN A 454 -26.27 15.52 -12.04
CA ASN A 454 -27.52 14.82 -12.30
C ASN A 454 -27.28 13.60 -13.20
N TYR A 455 -28.11 12.57 -13.08
CA TYR A 455 -28.14 11.44 -14.01
C TYR A 455 -29.54 10.93 -14.27
N THR A 456 -29.70 10.19 -15.37
CA THR A 456 -30.91 9.45 -15.72
C THR A 456 -30.55 8.03 -16.13
N VAL A 457 -31.19 7.03 -15.54
CA VAL A 457 -31.03 5.62 -15.86
C VAL A 457 -32.27 5.13 -16.60
N THR A 458 -32.05 4.58 -17.79
CA THR A 458 -33.08 3.90 -18.58
C THR A 458 -32.76 2.41 -18.59
N PHE A 459 -33.73 1.56 -18.22
CA PHE A 459 -33.55 0.11 -18.29
C PHE A 459 -34.06 -0.45 -19.61
N ARG A 460 -33.29 -1.33 -20.24
CA ARG A 460 -33.70 -2.06 -21.44
C ARG A 460 -33.59 -3.56 -21.23
N ASP A 461 -34.62 -4.27 -21.65
CA ASP A 461 -34.59 -5.72 -21.74
C ASP A 461 -33.52 -6.14 -22.77
N LYS A 462 -32.53 -6.92 -22.36
CA LYS A 462 -31.38 -7.35 -23.19
C LYS A 462 -31.82 -8.21 -24.38
N THR A 463 -32.91 -8.95 -24.24
CA THR A 463 -33.42 -9.87 -25.24
C THR A 463 -34.26 -9.14 -26.29
N THR A 464 -35.12 -8.23 -25.85
CA THR A 464 -36.10 -7.55 -26.73
C THR A 464 -35.68 -6.14 -27.15
N GLY A 465 -34.70 -5.54 -26.46
CA GLY A 465 -34.24 -4.16 -26.66
C GLY A 465 -35.23 -3.09 -26.20
N LYS A 466 -36.40 -3.47 -25.67
CA LYS A 466 -37.45 -2.53 -25.24
C LYS A 466 -37.09 -1.88 -23.91
N VAL A 467 -37.48 -0.61 -23.74
CA VAL A 467 -37.39 0.08 -22.45
C VAL A 467 -38.40 -0.52 -21.49
N VAL A 468 -37.97 -0.79 -20.27
CA VAL A 468 -38.78 -1.42 -19.21
C VAL A 468 -38.66 -0.63 -17.91
N GLY A 469 -39.72 -0.63 -17.10
CA GLY A 469 -39.79 0.20 -15.89
C GLY A 469 -39.88 1.70 -16.18
N THR A 470 -39.78 2.50 -15.13
CA THR A 470 -39.69 3.97 -15.20
C THR A 470 -38.23 4.42 -15.15
N GLU A 471 -37.91 5.50 -15.86
CA GLU A 471 -36.57 6.10 -15.77
C GLU A 471 -36.26 6.54 -14.34
N SER A 472 -35.07 6.18 -13.84
CA SER A 472 -34.59 6.61 -12.53
C SER A 472 -33.74 7.86 -12.68
N LYS A 473 -34.07 8.93 -11.96
CA LYS A 473 -33.27 10.16 -11.93
C LYS A 473 -32.67 10.36 -10.55
N GLY A 474 -31.46 10.87 -10.50
CA GLY A 474 -30.78 11.16 -9.23
C GLY A 474 -29.60 12.09 -9.42
N THR A 475 -28.88 12.29 -8.32
CA THR A 475 -27.67 13.13 -8.26
C THR A 475 -26.54 12.36 -7.60
N GLY A 476 -25.29 12.69 -7.93
CA GLY A 476 -24.10 12.16 -7.26
C GLY A 476 -22.84 12.91 -7.65
N ASP A 477 -21.74 12.66 -6.96
CA ASP A 477 -20.49 13.39 -7.20
C ASP A 477 -19.77 12.90 -8.47
N PHE A 478 -19.00 13.78 -9.11
CA PHE A 478 -18.12 13.39 -10.21
C PHE A 478 -17.16 12.26 -9.79
N GLY A 479 -17.08 11.22 -10.62
CA GLY A 479 -16.27 10.03 -10.38
C GLY A 479 -16.89 9.03 -9.40
N SER A 480 -18.04 9.32 -8.79
CA SER A 480 -18.71 8.38 -7.88
C SER A 480 -19.39 7.22 -8.63
N TYR A 481 -19.39 6.03 -8.03
CA TYR A 481 -20.18 4.91 -8.52
C TYR A 481 -21.64 5.00 -8.07
N ILE A 482 -22.54 5.12 -9.03
CA ILE A 482 -23.99 5.11 -8.85
C ILE A 482 -24.50 3.69 -9.00
N GLY A 483 -24.86 3.06 -7.89
CA GLY A 483 -25.56 1.78 -7.89
C GLY A 483 -26.99 1.92 -8.42
N VAL A 484 -27.46 0.91 -9.15
CA VAL A 484 -28.83 0.87 -9.69
C VAL A 484 -29.55 -0.40 -9.25
N THR A 485 -30.85 -0.29 -9.06
CA THR A 485 -31.74 -1.43 -8.77
C THR A 485 -32.55 -1.74 -10.01
N ALA A 486 -32.67 -3.02 -10.36
CA ALA A 486 -33.52 -3.43 -11.48
C ALA A 486 -34.99 -3.06 -11.23
N PRO A 487 -35.77 -2.74 -12.28
CA PRO A 487 -37.22 -2.59 -12.17
C PRO A 487 -37.92 -3.88 -11.71
N ASP A 488 -39.13 -3.75 -11.16
CA ASP A 488 -39.95 -4.90 -10.76
C ASP A 488 -40.13 -5.91 -11.91
N GLY A 489 -39.93 -7.20 -11.60
CA GLY A 489 -40.03 -8.30 -12.57
C GLY A 489 -38.78 -8.51 -13.43
N TYR A 490 -37.72 -7.73 -13.21
CA TYR A 490 -36.46 -7.80 -13.93
C TYR A 490 -35.27 -8.02 -12.98
N ALA A 491 -34.21 -8.61 -13.52
CA ALA A 491 -32.90 -8.69 -12.87
C ALA A 491 -31.83 -8.04 -13.77
N LEU A 492 -30.81 -7.47 -13.15
CA LEU A 492 -29.67 -6.88 -13.88
C LEU A 492 -28.96 -7.96 -14.68
N ALA A 493 -28.67 -7.69 -15.95
CA ALA A 493 -28.21 -8.73 -16.86
C ALA A 493 -26.77 -9.18 -16.59
N THR A 494 -25.93 -8.29 -16.08
CA THR A 494 -24.52 -8.54 -15.79
C THR A 494 -24.05 -7.67 -14.63
N VAL A 495 -22.86 -7.97 -14.08
CA VAL A 495 -22.26 -7.19 -12.99
C VAL A 495 -22.06 -5.71 -13.37
N ILE A 496 -21.77 -5.40 -14.64
CA ILE A 496 -21.63 -4.01 -15.11
C ILE A 496 -22.96 -3.25 -15.13
N ASP A 497 -24.09 -3.95 -15.05
CA ASP A 497 -25.41 -3.35 -14.99
C ASP A 497 -25.80 -2.92 -13.58
N HIS A 498 -25.06 -3.33 -12.53
CA HIS A 498 -25.28 -2.94 -11.12
C HIS A 498 -25.05 -1.46 -10.83
N GLY A 499 -24.49 -0.72 -11.79
CA GLY A 499 -24.27 0.70 -11.63
C GLY A 499 -23.31 1.26 -12.66
N PHE A 500 -22.95 2.52 -12.50
CA PHE A 500 -22.07 3.21 -13.43
C PHE A 500 -21.29 4.29 -12.69
N ILE A 501 -20.14 4.68 -13.24
CA ILE A 501 -19.42 5.84 -12.73
C ILE A 501 -20.05 7.09 -13.34
N LEU A 502 -20.35 8.07 -12.50
CA LEU A 502 -20.94 9.35 -12.88
C LEU A 502 -19.83 10.30 -13.32
N LEU A 503 -19.76 10.58 -14.62
CA LEU A 503 -18.64 11.30 -15.24
C LEU A 503 -19.06 12.65 -15.84
N LYS A 504 -20.36 12.94 -15.94
CA LYS A 504 -20.87 14.23 -16.44
C LYS A 504 -22.26 14.57 -15.90
N ASN A 505 -22.59 15.85 -15.89
CA ASN A 505 -23.93 16.31 -15.53
C ASN A 505 -24.97 15.81 -16.55
N ASP A 506 -26.16 15.52 -16.07
CA ASP A 506 -27.27 14.92 -16.83
C ASP A 506 -26.89 13.63 -17.59
N GLN A 507 -25.99 12.82 -17.01
CA GLN A 507 -25.53 11.58 -17.64
C GLN A 507 -26.68 10.59 -17.82
N LYS A 508 -26.99 10.28 -19.08
CA LYS A 508 -27.97 9.26 -19.45
C LYS A 508 -27.28 7.92 -19.62
N VAL A 509 -27.71 6.92 -18.85
CA VAL A 509 -27.14 5.58 -18.88
C VAL A 509 -28.23 4.57 -19.21
N THR A 510 -27.97 3.71 -20.18
CA THR A 510 -28.82 2.55 -20.44
C THR A 510 -28.24 1.35 -19.71
N LYS A 511 -29.06 0.72 -18.86
CA LYS A 511 -28.70 -0.53 -18.16
C LYS A 511 -29.52 -1.68 -18.69
N TYR A 512 -28.86 -2.82 -18.85
CA TYR A 512 -29.49 -3.99 -19.40
C TYR A 512 -30.03 -4.86 -18.29
N VAL A 513 -31.28 -5.23 -18.45
CA VAL A 513 -31.98 -6.15 -17.58
C VAL A 513 -32.49 -7.31 -18.39
N VAL A 514 -32.79 -8.40 -17.72
CA VAL A 514 -33.42 -9.58 -18.30
C VAL A 514 -34.62 -9.91 -17.44
N ALA A 515 -35.68 -10.42 -18.06
CA ALA A 515 -36.87 -10.81 -17.33
C ALA A 515 -36.46 -11.80 -16.22
N ALA A 516 -36.83 -11.49 -14.98
CA ALA A 516 -36.62 -12.39 -13.85
C ALA A 516 -37.80 -13.37 -13.77
N ASP A 517 -38.09 -14.03 -14.89
CA ASP A 517 -39.23 -14.91 -15.08
C ASP A 517 -38.85 -16.37 -15.21
N THR A 518 -37.55 -16.67 -15.38
CA THR A 518 -37.04 -18.04 -15.46
C THR A 518 -37.15 -18.69 -14.09
N PRO A 519 -38.04 -19.68 -13.90
CA PRO A 519 -38.18 -20.35 -12.63
C PRO A 519 -36.96 -21.22 -12.37
N TYR A 520 -36.51 -21.27 -11.13
CA TYR A 520 -35.61 -22.31 -10.64
C TYR A 520 -36.25 -23.00 -9.45
N ASN A 521 -35.97 -24.29 -9.31
CA ASN A 521 -36.39 -25.11 -8.18
C ASN A 521 -35.25 -26.06 -7.80
N ILE A 522 -34.64 -25.78 -6.66
CA ILE A 522 -33.62 -26.63 -6.06
C ILE A 522 -34.31 -27.61 -5.14
N SER A 523 -34.11 -28.90 -5.37
CA SER A 523 -34.42 -29.97 -4.42
C SER A 523 -33.16 -30.26 -3.61
N TYR A 524 -33.24 -30.13 -2.29
CA TYR A 524 -32.17 -30.50 -1.38
C TYR A 524 -32.37 -31.95 -0.95
N VAL A 525 -31.42 -32.81 -1.28
CA VAL A 525 -31.49 -34.24 -0.98
C VAL A 525 -30.44 -34.59 0.06
N ASP A 526 -30.84 -35.26 1.13
CA ASP A 526 -29.92 -35.81 2.12
C ASP A 526 -29.04 -36.87 1.43
N GLN A 527 -27.72 -36.66 1.44
CA GLN A 527 -26.76 -37.53 0.78
C GLN A 527 -26.78 -38.96 1.34
N ASP A 528 -27.10 -39.13 2.62
CA ASP A 528 -27.07 -40.43 3.29
C ASP A 528 -28.34 -41.24 3.04
N THR A 529 -29.51 -40.59 3.10
CA THR A 529 -30.81 -41.27 2.98
C THR A 529 -31.37 -41.24 1.56
N GLY A 530 -30.95 -40.28 0.73
CA GLY A 530 -31.53 -40.00 -0.57
C GLY A 530 -32.91 -39.34 -0.51
N GLU A 531 -33.39 -38.94 0.68
CA GLU A 531 -34.68 -38.27 0.86
C GLU A 531 -34.58 -36.77 0.58
N GLU A 532 -35.62 -36.19 -0.02
CA GLU A 532 -35.72 -34.73 -0.15
C GLU A 532 -36.01 -34.11 1.23
N VAL A 533 -35.13 -33.20 1.65
CA VAL A 533 -35.17 -32.56 2.97
C VAL A 533 -35.52 -31.08 2.92
N GLY A 534 -35.67 -30.54 1.73
CA GLY A 534 -36.16 -29.19 1.52
C GLY A 534 -36.12 -28.79 0.06
N THR A 535 -36.76 -27.66 -0.24
CA THR A 535 -36.71 -27.06 -1.57
C THR A 535 -36.42 -25.57 -1.47
N GLN A 536 -35.77 -25.03 -2.49
CA GLN A 536 -35.65 -23.59 -2.71
C GLN A 536 -36.07 -23.28 -4.13
N SER A 537 -37.21 -22.61 -4.28
CA SER A 537 -37.71 -22.15 -5.56
C SER A 537 -37.69 -20.64 -5.66
N GLY A 538 -37.51 -20.13 -6.87
CA GLY A 538 -37.64 -18.70 -7.15
C GLY A 538 -37.72 -18.45 -8.64
N LYS A 539 -37.59 -17.18 -9.02
CA LYS A 539 -37.39 -16.79 -10.40
C LYS A 539 -36.18 -15.89 -10.49
N GLY A 540 -35.48 -15.95 -11.61
CA GLY A 540 -34.35 -15.08 -11.87
C GLY A 540 -34.05 -15.01 -13.36
N ALA A 541 -32.97 -14.31 -13.65
CA ALA A 541 -32.40 -14.21 -14.97
C ALA A 541 -31.71 -15.52 -15.37
N ASN A 542 -31.92 -15.98 -16.61
CA ASN A 542 -31.11 -17.07 -17.16
C ASN A 542 -29.61 -16.74 -17.07
N GLU A 543 -28.79 -17.74 -16.76
CA GLU A 543 -27.34 -17.69 -16.52
C GLU A 543 -26.87 -16.86 -15.31
N SER A 544 -27.78 -16.27 -14.53
CA SER A 544 -27.39 -15.55 -13.33
C SER A 544 -27.03 -16.49 -12.20
N LYS A 545 -26.00 -16.10 -11.43
CA LYS A 545 -25.55 -16.84 -10.24
C LYS A 545 -26.26 -16.35 -9.00
N ILE A 546 -26.73 -17.28 -8.18
CA ILE A 546 -27.31 -17.01 -6.86
C ILE A 546 -26.58 -17.82 -5.79
N VAL A 547 -26.60 -17.29 -4.57
CA VAL A 547 -26.09 -18.01 -3.40
C VAL A 547 -27.25 -18.82 -2.79
N LEU A 548 -27.09 -20.14 -2.78
CA LEU A 548 -28.05 -21.07 -2.18
C LEU A 548 -27.94 -21.07 -0.65
N LYS A 549 -29.04 -21.43 0.02
CA LYS A 549 -29.09 -21.60 1.48
C LYS A 549 -29.52 -23.02 1.82
N ALA A 550 -28.66 -23.75 2.52
CA ALA A 550 -28.98 -25.08 3.00
C ALA A 550 -30.21 -25.04 3.93
N PRO A 551 -31.08 -26.07 3.90
CA PRO A 551 -32.19 -26.20 4.84
C PRO A 551 -31.72 -26.20 6.31
N THR A 552 -32.61 -25.79 7.21
CA THR A 552 -32.31 -25.80 8.66
C THR A 552 -31.91 -27.20 9.12
N GLY A 553 -30.77 -27.32 9.80
CA GLY A 553 -30.21 -28.60 10.26
C GLY A 553 -29.38 -29.34 9.22
N TYR A 554 -29.10 -28.73 8.06
CA TYR A 554 -28.28 -29.29 6.99
C TYR A 554 -27.14 -28.35 6.57
N ALA A 555 -26.07 -28.93 6.04
CA ALA A 555 -24.98 -28.24 5.37
C ALA A 555 -24.81 -28.79 3.94
N PHE A 556 -24.27 -27.98 3.03
CA PHE A 556 -23.88 -28.46 1.70
C PHE A 556 -22.85 -29.57 1.80
N VAL A 557 -22.83 -30.49 0.84
CA VAL A 557 -21.76 -31.50 0.73
C VAL A 557 -20.56 -30.93 -0.03
N ASN A 558 -20.82 -30.11 -1.04
CA ASN A 558 -19.81 -29.48 -1.88
C ASN A 558 -19.92 -27.95 -1.79
N ALA A 559 -18.78 -27.28 -1.58
CA ALA A 559 -18.71 -25.83 -1.51
C ALA A 559 -19.06 -25.15 -2.85
N ASP A 560 -18.82 -25.82 -3.98
CA ASP A 560 -19.13 -25.28 -5.31
C ASP A 560 -20.64 -25.19 -5.57
N ASP A 561 -21.42 -26.12 -5.00
CA ASP A 561 -22.88 -26.20 -5.19
C ASP A 561 -23.62 -24.99 -4.57
N ILE A 562 -22.94 -24.23 -3.70
CA ILE A 562 -23.52 -23.05 -3.05
C ILE A 562 -23.78 -21.93 -4.06
N ASN A 563 -22.98 -21.86 -5.12
CA ASN A 563 -23.19 -20.88 -6.20
C ASN A 563 -23.94 -21.56 -7.34
N TYR A 564 -25.25 -21.36 -7.41
CA TYR A 564 -26.08 -21.94 -8.45
C TYR A 564 -26.26 -20.97 -9.61
N THR A 565 -26.01 -21.45 -10.83
CA THR A 565 -26.32 -20.72 -12.07
C THR A 565 -27.71 -21.12 -12.54
N ILE A 566 -28.62 -20.14 -12.64
CA ILE A 566 -29.99 -20.36 -13.14
C ILE A 566 -29.92 -20.76 -14.62
N ASP A 567 -30.58 -21.83 -14.99
CA ASP A 567 -30.65 -22.31 -16.36
C ASP A 567 -32.12 -22.51 -16.79
N LYS A 568 -32.52 -21.81 -17.85
CA LYS A 568 -33.87 -21.88 -18.42
C LYS A 568 -34.21 -23.26 -18.98
N ASP A 569 -33.21 -24.00 -19.45
CA ASP A 569 -33.39 -25.32 -20.05
C ASP A 569 -33.42 -26.41 -18.97
N THR A 570 -32.84 -26.13 -17.80
CA THR A 570 -32.85 -27.00 -16.62
C THR A 570 -33.32 -26.25 -15.36
N PRO A 571 -34.61 -25.87 -15.29
CA PRO A 571 -35.16 -25.08 -14.19
C PRO A 571 -35.22 -25.85 -12.86
N THR A 572 -34.89 -27.13 -12.85
CA THR A 572 -34.82 -27.96 -11.65
C THR A 572 -33.42 -28.50 -11.47
N SER A 573 -32.88 -28.40 -10.26
CA SER A 573 -31.59 -29.01 -9.90
C SER A 573 -31.69 -29.71 -8.55
N THR A 574 -30.87 -30.75 -8.37
CA THR A 574 -30.73 -31.46 -7.11
C THR A 574 -29.39 -31.10 -6.49
N VAL A 575 -29.42 -30.61 -5.25
CA VAL A 575 -28.23 -30.32 -4.46
C VAL A 575 -28.19 -31.26 -3.27
N TYR A 576 -27.08 -31.96 -3.10
CA TYR A 576 -26.91 -32.86 -1.97
C TYR A 576 -26.47 -32.10 -0.72
N VAL A 577 -27.14 -32.39 0.38
CA VAL A 577 -26.88 -31.82 1.70
C VAL A 577 -26.71 -32.93 2.72
N GLN A 578 -26.12 -32.63 3.86
CA GLN A 578 -25.91 -33.57 4.97
C GLN A 578 -26.33 -32.93 6.28
N LYS A 579 -26.79 -33.73 7.25
CA LYS A 579 -27.19 -33.22 8.56
C LYS A 579 -26.01 -32.53 9.25
N SER A 580 -26.27 -31.35 9.82
CA SER A 580 -25.27 -30.56 10.52
C SER A 580 -25.90 -29.76 11.64
N ASP A 581 -25.25 -29.77 12.81
CA ASP A 581 -25.65 -29.00 13.98
C ASP A 581 -25.08 -27.57 13.97
N GLN A 582 -24.33 -27.19 12.92
CA GLN A 582 -23.65 -25.90 12.81
C GLN A 582 -24.57 -24.83 12.18
N THR A 583 -24.52 -23.61 12.72
CA THR A 583 -25.47 -22.54 12.35
C THR A 583 -24.87 -21.39 11.52
N VAL A 584 -23.54 -21.30 11.33
CA VAL A 584 -22.87 -20.28 10.49
C VAL A 584 -21.44 -20.65 10.07
N ASP A 585 -21.00 -20.22 8.88
CA ASP A 585 -19.61 -20.27 8.34
C ASP A 585 -18.90 -21.65 8.34
N ASN A 586 -19.52 -22.62 7.66
CA ASN A 586 -18.99 -23.98 7.50
C ASN A 586 -18.11 -24.15 6.26
N ILE A 587 -17.58 -23.07 5.70
CA ILE A 587 -16.72 -23.15 4.51
C ILE A 587 -15.35 -22.61 4.84
N VAL A 588 -14.34 -23.40 4.53
CA VAL A 588 -12.95 -23.00 4.64
C VAL A 588 -12.31 -22.96 3.26
N SER A 589 -11.37 -22.05 3.07
CA SER A 589 -10.54 -21.98 1.88
C SER A 589 -9.07 -22.01 2.28
N GLY A 590 -8.26 -22.65 1.45
CA GLY A 590 -6.81 -22.56 1.54
C GLY A 590 -6.33 -21.13 1.34
N TYR A 591 -5.27 -20.74 2.05
CA TYR A 591 -4.55 -19.50 1.77
C TYR A 591 -3.96 -19.56 0.35
N PRO A 592 -4.23 -18.57 -0.53
CA PRO A 592 -3.56 -18.49 -1.82
C PRO A 592 -2.04 -18.33 -1.64
N HIS A 593 -1.25 -18.81 -2.61
CA HIS A 593 0.22 -18.71 -2.62
C HIS A 593 0.94 -19.39 -1.44
N ASN A 594 0.24 -20.29 -0.73
CA ASN A 594 0.76 -20.99 0.43
C ASN A 594 1.06 -22.47 0.12
N GLY A 595 0.90 -22.88 -1.13
CA GLY A 595 1.06 -24.26 -1.58
C GLY A 595 -0.09 -25.18 -1.14
N ASN A 596 0.05 -26.46 -1.47
CA ASN A 596 -0.96 -27.47 -1.19
C ASN A 596 -1.20 -27.64 0.32
N ILE A 597 -2.44 -27.92 0.71
CA ILE A 597 -2.85 -28.11 2.11
C ILE A 597 -2.76 -29.59 2.47
N LYS A 598 -2.12 -29.85 3.60
CA LYS A 598 -1.91 -31.20 4.15
C LYS A 598 -3.19 -31.74 4.77
N ILE A 599 -3.42 -33.04 4.58
CA ILE A 599 -4.54 -33.78 5.15
C ILE A 599 -4.02 -34.67 6.28
N TYR A 600 -4.74 -34.71 7.39
CA TYR A 600 -4.41 -35.52 8.56
C TYR A 600 -5.58 -36.44 8.90
N ASP A 601 -5.30 -37.59 9.50
CA ASP A 601 -6.35 -38.46 10.06
C ASP A 601 -6.80 -38.01 11.46
N GLY A 602 -7.81 -38.69 12.03
CA GLY A 602 -8.34 -38.37 13.35
C GLY A 602 -7.36 -38.56 14.52
N ASN A 603 -6.20 -39.18 14.28
CA ASN A 603 -5.10 -39.31 15.25
C ASN A 603 -3.98 -38.28 14.99
N GLY A 604 -4.12 -37.43 13.96
CA GLY A 604 -3.12 -36.44 13.55
C GLY A 604 -2.00 -37.00 12.69
N LYS A 605 -2.15 -38.21 12.15
CA LYS A 605 -1.19 -38.77 11.19
C LYS A 605 -1.37 -38.09 9.84
N LEU A 606 -0.28 -37.61 9.24
CA LEU A 606 -0.27 -37.02 7.90
C LEU A 606 -0.63 -38.08 6.84
N ASN A 607 -1.45 -37.69 5.87
CA ASN A 607 -1.63 -38.42 4.62
C ASN A 607 -0.54 -37.98 3.63
N ASP A 608 0.34 -38.91 3.26
CA ASP A 608 1.46 -38.63 2.35
C ASP A 608 1.11 -38.85 0.87
N ASP A 609 -0.06 -39.39 0.55
CA ASP A 609 -0.46 -39.74 -0.82
C ASP A 609 -1.26 -38.61 -1.49
N VAL A 610 -2.06 -37.88 -0.70
CA VAL A 610 -3.03 -36.91 -1.18
C VAL A 610 -2.91 -35.58 -0.43
N VAL A 611 -2.98 -34.50 -1.19
CA VAL A 611 -3.05 -33.13 -0.67
C VAL A 611 -4.21 -32.37 -1.32
N LEU A 612 -4.64 -31.32 -0.65
CA LEU A 612 -5.65 -30.40 -1.12
C LEU A 612 -5.01 -29.24 -1.90
N SER A 613 -5.62 -28.84 -3.00
CA SER A 613 -5.11 -27.74 -3.84
C SER A 613 -5.11 -26.41 -3.08
N GLU A 614 -4.16 -25.53 -3.38
CA GLU A 614 -4.20 -24.17 -2.80
C GLU A 614 -5.43 -23.39 -3.30
N GLY A 615 -6.03 -22.57 -2.43
CA GLY A 615 -7.16 -21.71 -2.78
C GLY A 615 -8.50 -22.42 -3.07
N SER A 616 -8.57 -23.76 -3.09
CA SER A 616 -9.85 -24.47 -3.16
C SER A 616 -10.61 -24.37 -1.83
N SER A 617 -11.90 -24.67 -1.88
CA SER A 617 -12.83 -24.45 -0.78
C SER A 617 -13.52 -25.77 -0.40
N TRP A 618 -13.79 -25.94 0.89
CA TRP A 618 -14.34 -27.17 1.45
C TRP A 618 -15.39 -26.87 2.50
N ILE A 619 -16.37 -27.76 2.58
CA ILE A 619 -17.30 -27.77 3.70
C ILE A 619 -16.62 -28.43 4.89
N ILE A 620 -16.83 -27.83 6.07
CA ILE A 620 -16.42 -28.40 7.35
C ILE A 620 -17.66 -28.68 8.19
N ASP A 621 -17.68 -29.83 8.85
CA ASP A 621 -18.80 -30.25 9.69
C ASP A 621 -18.41 -30.35 11.18
N LYS A 622 -17.11 -30.44 11.47
CA LYS A 622 -16.59 -30.63 12.81
C LYS A 622 -15.25 -29.93 13.00
N THR A 623 -15.13 -29.27 14.16
CA THR A 623 -13.84 -28.83 14.70
C THR A 623 -13.36 -29.84 15.73
N VAL A 624 -12.09 -30.23 15.67
CA VAL A 624 -11.46 -31.13 16.65
C VAL A 624 -10.11 -30.58 17.09
N THR A 625 -9.72 -30.92 18.32
CA THR A 625 -8.37 -30.67 18.81
C THR A 625 -7.56 -31.96 18.73
N ILE A 626 -6.48 -31.95 17.95
CA ILE A 626 -5.56 -33.07 17.82
C ILE A 626 -4.19 -32.58 18.27
N ASN A 627 -3.62 -33.21 19.31
CA ASN A 627 -2.32 -32.85 19.86
C ASN A 627 -2.17 -31.35 20.20
N GLY A 628 -3.23 -30.74 20.75
CA GLY A 628 -3.24 -29.34 21.17
C GLY A 628 -3.42 -28.30 20.06
N ALA A 629 -3.51 -28.72 18.80
CA ALA A 629 -3.83 -27.84 17.66
C ALA A 629 -5.26 -28.07 17.17
N GLU A 630 -5.89 -27.02 16.67
CA GLU A 630 -7.24 -27.06 16.11
C GLU A 630 -7.22 -27.53 14.65
N TYR A 631 -8.15 -28.41 14.30
CA TYR A 631 -8.34 -28.95 12.96
C TYR A 631 -9.81 -28.90 12.58
N TYR A 632 -10.05 -28.74 11.27
CA TYR A 632 -11.37 -28.84 10.68
C TYR A 632 -11.48 -30.13 9.88
N ARG A 633 -12.55 -30.88 10.11
CA ARG A 633 -12.86 -32.07 9.33
C ARG A 633 -13.44 -31.65 7.99
N VAL A 634 -12.81 -32.12 6.91
CA VAL A 634 -13.21 -31.83 5.52
C VAL A 634 -13.80 -33.07 4.82
N ALA A 635 -13.50 -34.27 5.32
CA ALA A 635 -14.14 -35.52 4.92
C ALA A 635 -14.04 -36.58 6.04
N THR A 636 -14.58 -37.78 5.80
CA THR A 636 -14.56 -38.88 6.78
C THR A 636 -13.12 -39.24 7.14
N ASN A 637 -12.76 -39.02 8.41
CA ASN A 637 -11.41 -39.22 8.93
C ASN A 637 -10.32 -38.40 8.21
N GLU A 638 -10.68 -37.25 7.63
CA GLU A 638 -9.75 -36.34 6.94
C GLU A 638 -9.90 -34.92 7.50
N TYR A 639 -8.78 -34.36 7.93
CA TYR A 639 -8.73 -33.11 8.68
C TYR A 639 -7.66 -32.18 8.11
N VAL A 640 -7.95 -30.88 8.07
CA VAL A 640 -6.98 -29.82 7.78
C VAL A 640 -6.70 -29.03 9.04
N LYS A 641 -5.47 -28.51 9.20
CA LYS A 641 -5.16 -27.62 10.31
C LYS A 641 -5.92 -26.31 10.15
N ALA A 642 -6.50 -25.82 11.23
CA ALA A 642 -7.18 -24.52 11.23
C ALA A 642 -6.22 -23.36 10.88
N SER A 643 -4.91 -23.51 11.11
CA SER A 643 -3.88 -22.54 10.74
C SER A 643 -3.59 -22.45 9.23
N ASP A 644 -4.00 -23.45 8.45
CA ASP A 644 -3.65 -23.59 7.03
C ASP A 644 -4.80 -23.13 6.11
N VAL A 645 -5.94 -22.76 6.70
CA VAL A 645 -7.16 -22.34 6.01
C VAL A 645 -7.84 -21.17 6.72
N TYR A 646 -8.74 -20.47 6.03
CA TYR A 646 -9.58 -19.44 6.63
C TYR A 646 -11.06 -19.69 6.33
N LYS A 647 -11.94 -19.35 7.27
CA LYS A 647 -13.39 -19.41 7.09
C LYS A 647 -13.90 -18.25 6.25
N TYR A 648 -14.90 -18.48 5.41
CA TYR A 648 -15.53 -17.42 4.63
C TYR A 648 -17.02 -17.68 4.38
N THR A 649 -17.75 -16.60 4.06
CA THR A 649 -19.14 -16.60 3.60
C THR A 649 -19.18 -16.25 2.10
N PRO A 650 -19.79 -17.06 1.23
CA PRO A 650 -19.93 -16.74 -0.20
C PRO A 650 -20.80 -15.51 -0.43
N LEU A 651 -20.44 -14.70 -1.42
CA LEU A 651 -21.15 -13.51 -1.87
C LEU A 651 -21.20 -13.48 -3.40
N GLN A 652 -22.11 -12.70 -3.98
CA GLN A 652 -22.17 -12.40 -5.42
C GLN A 652 -22.71 -10.98 -5.59
N THR A 653 -21.88 -9.96 -5.31
CA THR A 653 -22.29 -8.54 -5.26
C THR A 653 -21.10 -7.62 -5.54
N VAL A 654 -21.34 -6.31 -5.49
CA VAL A 654 -20.34 -5.26 -5.65
C VAL A 654 -20.08 -4.60 -4.29
N ALA A 655 -18.83 -4.59 -3.86
CA ALA A 655 -18.34 -3.77 -2.76
C ALA A 655 -17.81 -2.45 -3.32
N VAL A 656 -18.42 -1.33 -2.93
CA VAL A 656 -17.96 0.01 -3.32
C VAL A 656 -17.10 0.57 -2.19
N THR A 657 -15.86 0.96 -2.48
CA THR A 657 -14.99 1.61 -1.48
C THR A 657 -15.58 2.94 -1.04
N ASN A 658 -15.46 3.28 0.23
CA ASN A 658 -16.00 4.51 0.81
C ASN A 658 -14.87 5.48 1.19
N GLY A 659 -15.22 6.76 1.30
CA GLY A 659 -14.42 7.76 2.02
C GLY A 659 -13.64 8.72 1.13
N THR A 660 -12.74 9.47 1.77
CA THR A 660 -11.94 10.54 1.14
C THR A 660 -10.52 10.09 0.80
N ASN A 661 -10.08 8.96 1.33
CA ASN A 661 -8.75 8.38 1.18
C ASN A 661 -8.81 7.03 0.48
N VAL A 662 -7.75 6.65 -0.24
CA VAL A 662 -7.62 5.34 -0.87
C VAL A 662 -7.84 4.22 0.18
N THR A 663 -8.54 3.16 -0.21
CA THR A 663 -8.86 2.03 0.66
C THR A 663 -7.68 1.05 0.70
N PRO A 664 -7.10 0.79 1.89
CA PRO A 664 -6.00 -0.16 2.01
C PRO A 664 -6.43 -1.59 1.68
N VAL A 665 -5.54 -2.34 1.02
CA VAL A 665 -5.77 -3.74 0.65
C VAL A 665 -4.97 -4.66 1.57
N TYR A 666 -5.60 -5.73 2.04
CA TYR A 666 -5.01 -6.73 2.93
C TYR A 666 -4.99 -8.08 2.24
N ASN A 667 -4.04 -8.94 2.59
CA ASN A 667 -4.11 -10.34 2.21
C ASN A 667 -5.05 -11.14 3.13
N SER A 668 -5.32 -12.40 2.77
CA SER A 668 -6.19 -13.29 3.56
C SER A 668 -5.65 -13.58 4.97
N LYS A 669 -4.37 -13.32 5.25
CA LYS A 669 -3.75 -13.39 6.60
C LYS A 669 -3.90 -12.07 7.38
N GLY A 670 -4.52 -11.05 6.78
CA GLY A 670 -4.70 -9.72 7.37
C GLY A 670 -3.41 -8.92 7.47
N GLN A 671 -2.47 -9.16 6.55
CA GLN A 671 -1.28 -8.33 6.36
C GLN A 671 -1.59 -7.28 5.30
N LEU A 672 -1.17 -6.04 5.55
CA LEU A 672 -1.33 -4.94 4.60
C LEU A 672 -0.45 -5.18 3.37
N ILE A 673 -1.01 -4.99 2.17
CA ILE A 673 -0.28 -4.99 0.90
C ILE A 673 0.17 -3.55 0.64
N ILE A 674 1.47 -3.28 0.81
CA ILE A 674 2.01 -1.90 0.88
C ILE A 674 2.15 -1.20 -0.47
N ASP A 675 2.09 -1.93 -1.58
CA ASP A 675 2.22 -1.43 -2.94
C ASP A 675 0.86 -1.32 -3.66
N ARG A 676 -0.25 -1.53 -2.95
CA ARG A 676 -1.61 -1.49 -3.52
C ARG A 676 -2.60 -0.82 -2.58
N ALA A 677 -3.40 0.09 -3.14
CA ALA A 677 -4.61 0.60 -2.53
C ALA A 677 -5.68 0.78 -3.61
N LEU A 678 -6.95 0.70 -3.22
CA LEU A 678 -8.06 0.94 -4.14
C LEU A 678 -8.47 2.41 -4.06
N ASP A 679 -8.81 3.01 -5.19
CA ASP A 679 -9.25 4.41 -5.19
C ASP A 679 -10.61 4.56 -4.47
N VAL A 680 -10.94 5.78 -4.04
CA VAL A 680 -12.20 6.09 -3.35
C VAL A 680 -13.40 5.89 -4.27
N ASN A 681 -14.54 5.47 -3.71
CA ASN A 681 -15.81 5.37 -4.43
C ASN A 681 -15.77 4.48 -5.68
N THR A 682 -14.87 3.49 -5.71
CA THR A 682 -14.72 2.57 -6.83
C THR A 682 -15.42 1.24 -6.54
N PRO A 683 -16.12 0.66 -7.53
CA PRO A 683 -16.82 -0.61 -7.39
C PRO A 683 -15.88 -1.79 -7.60
N TRP A 684 -15.97 -2.79 -6.73
CA TRP A 684 -15.21 -4.04 -6.82
C TRP A 684 -16.14 -5.22 -6.70
N TYR A 685 -16.04 -6.16 -7.64
CA TYR A 685 -16.74 -7.43 -7.52
C TYR A 685 -16.24 -8.17 -6.27
N THR A 686 -17.17 -8.70 -5.48
CA THR A 686 -16.83 -9.53 -4.33
C THR A 686 -17.60 -10.84 -4.34
N ASP A 687 -16.84 -11.93 -4.22
CA ASP A 687 -17.37 -13.29 -4.24
C ASP A 687 -17.41 -13.95 -2.86
N ARG A 688 -16.81 -13.30 -1.85
CA ARG A 688 -16.81 -13.77 -0.47
C ARG A 688 -16.47 -12.70 0.56
N SER A 689 -16.97 -12.89 1.78
CA SER A 689 -16.55 -12.16 2.97
C SER A 689 -15.89 -13.09 3.99
N ALA A 690 -15.00 -12.56 4.83
CA ALA A 690 -14.36 -13.33 5.89
C ALA A 690 -14.07 -12.45 7.12
N THR A 691 -14.00 -13.07 8.29
CA THR A 691 -13.47 -12.42 9.50
C THR A 691 -11.96 -12.64 9.56
N ILE A 692 -11.19 -11.63 9.21
CA ILE A 692 -9.73 -11.68 9.17
C ILE A 692 -9.20 -10.79 10.30
N ARG A 693 -8.45 -11.40 11.24
CA ARG A 693 -7.94 -10.74 12.46
C ARG A 693 -9.03 -9.95 13.23
N GLY A 694 -10.23 -10.53 13.33
CA GLY A 694 -11.36 -9.94 14.04
C GLY A 694 -12.10 -8.82 13.29
N LYS A 695 -11.79 -8.58 12.01
CA LYS A 695 -12.46 -7.59 11.16
C LYS A 695 -13.15 -8.28 10.00
N LYS A 696 -14.41 -7.93 9.74
CA LYS A 696 -15.12 -8.37 8.54
C LYS A 696 -14.50 -7.70 7.31
N MET A 697 -14.16 -8.48 6.30
CA MET A 697 -13.55 -8.04 5.05
C MET A 697 -14.25 -8.65 3.83
N TYR A 698 -14.16 -7.99 2.69
CA TYR A 698 -14.65 -8.43 1.38
C TYR A 698 -13.48 -8.69 0.44
N ARG A 699 -13.51 -9.82 -0.25
CA ARG A 699 -12.47 -10.16 -1.24
C ARG A 699 -12.73 -9.40 -2.53
N VAL A 700 -11.72 -8.73 -3.06
CA VAL A 700 -11.79 -7.92 -4.28
C VAL A 700 -10.90 -8.46 -5.41
N ALA A 701 -9.89 -9.26 -5.07
CA ALA A 701 -9.11 -10.05 -6.01
C ALA A 701 -8.50 -11.28 -5.32
N THR A 702 -7.67 -12.04 -6.04
CA THR A 702 -6.97 -13.20 -5.46
C THR A 702 -6.05 -12.72 -4.34
N ASP A 703 -6.31 -13.20 -3.12
CA ASP A 703 -5.59 -12.79 -1.91
C ASP A 703 -5.61 -11.28 -1.62
N GLU A 704 -6.64 -10.56 -2.08
CA GLU A 704 -6.79 -9.13 -1.84
C GLU A 704 -8.16 -8.83 -1.23
N TRP A 705 -8.16 -8.18 -0.07
CA TRP A 705 -9.31 -7.97 0.79
C TRP A 705 -9.37 -6.53 1.27
N ILE A 706 -10.58 -5.97 1.32
CA ILE A 706 -10.84 -4.65 1.93
C ILE A 706 -11.73 -4.80 3.15
N LYS A 707 -11.61 -3.88 4.11
CA LYS A 707 -12.48 -3.90 5.29
C LYS A 707 -13.91 -3.55 4.90
N ALA A 708 -14.87 -4.22 5.55
CA ALA A 708 -16.28 -3.92 5.39
C ALA A 708 -16.65 -2.53 5.96
N SER A 709 -15.86 -1.94 6.86
CA SER A 709 -16.04 -0.57 7.34
C SER A 709 -15.70 0.49 6.30
N ASP A 710 -14.83 0.11 5.35
CA ASP A 710 -14.27 1.02 4.35
C ASP A 710 -15.00 0.83 3.01
N SER A 711 -16.14 0.12 3.01
CA SER A 711 -16.91 -0.18 1.82
C SER A 711 -18.40 -0.39 2.10
N THR A 712 -19.23 -0.25 1.06
CA THR A 712 -20.67 -0.49 1.09
C THR A 712 -21.02 -1.56 0.05
N LEU A 713 -21.76 -2.60 0.43
CA LEU A 713 -22.28 -3.59 -0.53
C LEU A 713 -23.50 -3.02 -1.29
N ARG A 714 -23.59 -3.30 -2.59
CA ARG A 714 -24.65 -2.83 -3.48
C ARG A 714 -25.44 -3.94 -4.15
#